data_AF-A0A380BS42-F1
#
_entry.id   AF-A0A380BS42-F1
#
_cell.length_a   1.000
_cell.length_b   1.000
_cell.length_c   1.000
_cell.angle_alpha   90.00
_cell.angle_beta   90.00
_cell.angle_gamma   90.00
#
_symmetry.space_group_name_H-M   'P 1'
#
loop_
_entity.id
_entity.type
_entity.pdbx_description
1 polymer ?
#
loop_
_entity_poly.entity_id
_entity_poly.type
_entity_poly.pdbx_seq_one_letter_code
_entity_poly.pdbx_strand_id
1 'polypeptide(L)'
;MRRLLLAFSVLLIGLLFSQPVFAQKKLSGVVQDEKDKLKLENATVMLLTAQDSILVDFTRSDKDGKFTLNLPDTGSFLVISSYPKYGDFYSPIDAKNNYANFSIALSTKAQLLEEAIVIGRIPIVVKGDTTEYDAGSFKVEKNAKVEDLLKVLPGISVDASGKITAQGKTVEKVLVDGEEFFGNDPKLVTRNIRSDMVDKVQVYDKKSEEAERTGVDDGQKVKTINVKLKEDKKNGLFGKALAGGGTDDYYMGQLMLNKFKGSQKIAAYGLVGNNATTSLSWQDTEKYGENDNVSYSDDGSTFYSTNGGDDFSGEGVIGIPKAINSGIMFSDKTKNGKHKLNLSYKYGKIENEGNEETISQNNLPDQIQNTNALRQIAADKNRQKLNLKYDLQFDSLTLLTITGNASRDNIWGETRNNSQTLNGNLDTLNTSESLDINDRKVEAINARALFTRKFMKKGRSLSMALSINNNESNGDGYLFSDTKIYKDNVLANSIIFDQRKDNRQKSTTKGGNISYTEPLTKELNLTLNYGLQRNDNKSLLNSFNRSSADDPYNILDSMYSNDYAFDRLSNSYRVSLNLNNEKIWANLTNNLNNDRLHQQNNYTNSELTRSFLTYNPSLSMSYRFTKSSNLYFNYSGRNQLPSLNQIQPLRSNQDALNQYIGNENLKPAFSNSFNLNYNSSKMLAGSYMYIGTYINFTNNALIQNVETLDGGRNNFKWANLDDHTNQSISAWGGYSFKLSKKLNIDNGPRLYINGSKTFNSVNSKLNKIDNMSYSIGYNISKNTTKGFDFDINLSPSYQKMSSSLQPDQNNDGFIFNSNGGMSYYFPAKVKLYVNYTYTYQAPTEALKEKFDQFLVHPGVSKKFLKNESLMLDFTVNDLLNQNTGFSRSNSNTFFIQRRSDTIRRYYMLKVSWDFTKMFVN
;
A
#
# COMPACT_ATOMS: atom_id res chain seq x y z
N MET A 1 21.52 -106.14 -11.39
CA MET A 1 21.30 -104.68 -11.61
C MET A 1 19.84 -104.25 -11.78
N ARG A 2 18.93 -105.04 -12.39
CA ARG A 2 17.51 -104.63 -12.55
C ARG A 2 16.69 -104.46 -11.25
N ARG A 3 17.02 -105.14 -10.15
CA ARG A 3 16.30 -104.98 -8.86
C ARG A 3 16.76 -103.78 -8.03
N LEU A 4 17.98 -103.28 -8.24
CA LEU A 4 18.50 -102.07 -7.58
C LEU A 4 18.00 -100.78 -8.28
N LEU A 5 17.79 -100.82 -9.59
CA LEU A 5 17.17 -99.72 -10.33
C LEU A 5 15.69 -99.52 -9.97
N LEU A 6 14.92 -100.60 -9.74
CA LEU A 6 13.52 -100.48 -9.32
C LEU A 6 13.36 -99.95 -7.89
N ALA A 7 14.27 -100.31 -6.98
CA ALA A 7 14.27 -99.76 -5.62
C ALA A 7 14.65 -98.27 -5.58
N PHE A 8 15.56 -97.83 -6.46
CA PHE A 8 15.91 -96.42 -6.58
C PHE A 8 14.78 -95.59 -7.23
N SER A 9 14.05 -96.16 -8.20
CA SER A 9 12.89 -95.49 -8.82
C SER A 9 11.70 -95.33 -7.86
N VAL A 10 11.46 -96.27 -6.95
CA VAL A 10 10.37 -96.16 -5.95
C VAL A 10 10.73 -95.16 -4.85
N LEU A 11 12.01 -95.04 -4.47
CA LEU A 11 12.45 -94.01 -3.51
C LEU A 11 12.41 -92.59 -4.12
N LEU A 12 12.70 -92.45 -5.42
CA LEU A 12 12.65 -91.15 -6.11
C LEU A 12 11.20 -90.66 -6.35
N ILE A 13 10.24 -91.58 -6.55
CA ILE A 13 8.81 -91.23 -6.69
C ILE A 13 8.18 -90.90 -5.32
N GLY A 14 8.68 -91.47 -4.22
CA GLY A 14 8.26 -91.11 -2.86
C GLY A 14 8.69 -89.71 -2.40
N LEU A 15 9.77 -89.16 -2.95
CA LEU A 15 10.27 -87.82 -2.62
C LEU A 15 9.63 -86.70 -3.47
N LEU A 16 8.99 -87.03 -4.60
CA LEU A 16 8.35 -86.06 -5.51
C LEU A 16 6.90 -85.71 -5.15
N PHE A 17 6.32 -86.29 -4.08
CA PHE A 17 4.95 -86.00 -3.61
C PHE A 17 4.87 -85.26 -2.26
N SER A 18 5.97 -84.67 -1.78
CA SER A 18 5.94 -83.79 -0.60
C SER A 18 5.75 -82.32 -1.01
N GLN A 19 4.54 -81.97 -1.42
CA GLN A 19 4.12 -80.56 -1.45
C GLN A 19 3.87 -80.11 0.00
N PRO A 20 4.49 -79.03 0.51
CA PRO A 20 4.06 -78.43 1.77
C PRO A 20 2.63 -77.91 1.59
N VAL A 21 1.69 -78.45 2.37
CA VAL A 21 0.39 -77.82 2.54
C VAL A 21 0.64 -76.53 3.33
N PHE A 22 0.72 -75.40 2.64
CA PHE A 22 0.62 -74.10 3.29
C PHE A 22 -0.81 -73.99 3.83
N ALA A 23 -0.94 -73.97 5.17
CA ALA A 23 -2.20 -73.67 5.83
C ALA A 23 -2.58 -72.23 5.46
N GLN A 24 -3.59 -72.06 4.60
CA GLN A 24 -4.13 -70.75 4.28
C GLN A 24 -4.63 -70.09 5.57
N LYS A 25 -3.96 -69.03 6.02
CA LYS A 25 -4.48 -68.20 7.10
C LYS A 25 -5.78 -67.55 6.62
N LYS A 26 -6.81 -67.65 7.44
CA LYS A 26 -8.11 -67.02 7.17
C LYS A 26 -8.36 -65.90 8.15
N LEU A 27 -8.79 -64.77 7.63
CA LEU A 27 -9.41 -63.71 8.42
C LEU A 27 -10.89 -64.05 8.55
N SER A 28 -11.31 -64.44 9.75
CA SER A 28 -12.71 -64.83 10.01
C SER A 28 -13.26 -64.02 11.16
N GLY A 29 -14.53 -63.67 11.10
CA GLY A 29 -15.08 -62.69 12.05
C GLY A 29 -16.58 -62.50 11.94
N VAL A 30 -17.09 -61.53 12.70
CA VAL A 30 -18.52 -61.18 12.71
C VAL A 30 -18.69 -59.67 12.57
N VAL A 31 -19.58 -59.26 11.68
CA VAL A 31 -20.05 -57.88 11.51
C VAL A 31 -21.36 -57.69 12.27
N GLN A 32 -21.39 -56.70 13.16
CA GLN A 32 -22.55 -56.40 13.99
C GLN A 32 -22.73 -54.89 14.18
N ASP A 33 -23.95 -54.47 14.51
CA ASP A 33 -24.22 -53.13 15.02
C ASP A 33 -23.48 -52.91 16.35
N GLU A 34 -22.89 -51.72 16.52
CA GLU A 34 -22.08 -51.39 17.70
C GLU A 34 -22.90 -51.32 19.01
N LYS A 35 -24.14 -50.84 18.95
CA LYS A 35 -24.99 -50.58 20.12
C LYS A 35 -25.91 -51.76 20.43
N ASP A 36 -26.71 -52.15 19.45
CA ASP A 36 -27.77 -53.16 19.59
C ASP A 36 -27.23 -54.59 19.38
N LYS A 37 -25.95 -54.71 19.01
CA LYS A 37 -25.25 -55.99 18.72
C LYS A 37 -25.95 -56.87 17.69
N LEU A 38 -26.83 -56.26 16.88
CA LEU A 38 -27.54 -56.91 15.79
C LEU A 38 -26.55 -57.41 14.75
N LYS A 39 -26.64 -58.69 14.37
CA LYS A 39 -25.77 -59.27 13.34
C LYS A 39 -26.18 -58.75 11.97
N LEU A 40 -25.21 -58.22 11.22
CA LEU A 40 -25.49 -57.56 9.95
C LEU A 40 -25.26 -58.55 8.80
N GLU A 41 -26.35 -59.08 8.23
CA GLU A 41 -26.32 -59.92 7.03
C GLU A 41 -26.03 -59.08 5.78
N ASN A 42 -25.20 -59.60 4.87
CA ASN A 42 -24.79 -58.97 3.61
C ASN A 42 -23.91 -57.71 3.76
N ALA A 43 -23.27 -57.49 4.91
CA ALA A 43 -22.21 -56.51 5.06
C ALA A 43 -21.02 -56.89 4.19
N THR A 44 -20.55 -55.93 3.38
CA THR A 44 -19.39 -56.17 2.52
C THR A 44 -18.14 -56.04 3.37
N VAL A 45 -17.25 -57.02 3.29
CA VAL A 45 -15.93 -56.98 3.95
C VAL A 45 -14.87 -57.15 2.88
N MET A 46 -13.96 -56.20 2.80
CA MET A 46 -12.88 -56.14 1.82
C MET A 46 -11.52 -56.15 2.54
N LEU A 47 -10.55 -56.84 1.94
CA LEU A 47 -9.16 -56.83 2.36
C LEU A 47 -8.32 -56.15 1.28
N LEU A 48 -7.62 -55.08 1.63
CA LEU A 48 -6.79 -54.29 0.72
C LEU A 48 -5.34 -54.30 1.20
N THR A 49 -4.36 -54.15 0.30
CA THR A 49 -2.97 -53.89 0.66
C THR A 49 -2.84 -52.51 1.33
N ALA A 50 -2.08 -52.40 2.42
CA ALA A 50 -1.99 -51.13 3.17
C ALA A 50 -1.18 -50.03 2.44
N GLN A 51 -0.29 -50.40 1.52
CA GLN A 51 0.61 -49.45 0.83
C GLN A 51 -0.08 -48.71 -0.33
N ASP A 52 -0.86 -49.43 -1.15
CA ASP A 52 -1.42 -48.95 -2.40
C ASP A 52 -2.94 -49.24 -2.55
N SER A 53 -3.57 -49.80 -1.52
CA SER A 53 -5.02 -50.04 -1.46
C SER A 53 -5.57 -50.92 -2.60
N ILE A 54 -4.78 -51.88 -3.09
CA ILE A 54 -5.20 -52.86 -4.08
C ILE A 54 -6.03 -53.94 -3.40
N LEU A 55 -7.17 -54.33 -4.01
CA LEU A 55 -8.07 -55.34 -3.46
C LEU A 55 -7.43 -56.72 -3.53
N VAL A 56 -7.30 -57.36 -2.36
CA VAL A 56 -6.74 -58.70 -2.19
C VAL A 56 -7.84 -59.74 -2.23
N ASP A 57 -8.89 -59.53 -1.43
CA ASP A 57 -10.05 -60.44 -1.35
C ASP A 57 -11.27 -59.66 -0.83
N PHE A 58 -12.48 -60.16 -1.11
CA PHE A 58 -13.72 -59.60 -0.55
C PHE A 58 -14.80 -60.66 -0.39
N THR A 59 -15.69 -60.42 0.56
CA THR A 59 -16.81 -61.31 0.86
C THR A 59 -18.00 -60.52 1.40
N ARG A 60 -19.12 -61.19 1.58
CA ARG A 60 -20.29 -60.66 2.28
C ARG A 60 -20.56 -61.50 3.52
N SER A 61 -20.98 -60.85 4.59
CA SER A 61 -21.38 -61.56 5.80
C SER A 61 -22.67 -62.37 5.58
N ASP A 62 -22.76 -63.51 6.25
CA ASP A 62 -23.94 -64.38 6.21
C ASP A 62 -25.07 -63.90 7.16
N LYS A 63 -26.13 -64.72 7.29
CA LYS A 63 -27.30 -64.46 8.16
C LYS A 63 -26.96 -64.24 9.63
N ASP A 64 -25.84 -64.81 10.10
CA ASP A 64 -25.34 -64.64 11.47
C ASP A 64 -24.33 -63.50 11.57
N GLY A 65 -24.13 -62.74 10.49
CA GLY A 65 -23.14 -61.67 10.36
C GLY A 65 -21.71 -62.18 10.21
N LYS A 66 -21.48 -63.48 10.03
CA LYS A 66 -20.13 -64.07 9.94
C LYS A 66 -19.53 -63.86 8.56
N PHE A 67 -18.22 -63.63 8.51
CA PHE A 67 -17.47 -63.52 7.27
C PHE A 67 -16.15 -64.31 7.35
N THR A 68 -15.61 -64.64 6.17
CA THR A 68 -14.31 -65.31 6.05
C THR A 68 -13.62 -64.86 4.77
N LEU A 69 -12.37 -64.43 4.88
CA LEU A 69 -11.50 -63.97 3.80
C LEU A 69 -10.17 -64.71 3.85
N ASN A 70 -9.54 -64.89 2.70
CA ASN A 70 -8.19 -65.43 2.64
C ASN A 70 -7.18 -64.33 3.01
N LEU A 71 -6.35 -64.59 4.00
CA LEU A 71 -5.31 -63.67 4.44
C LEU A 71 -3.95 -64.19 3.96
N PRO A 72 -3.22 -63.45 3.10
CA PRO A 72 -1.88 -63.85 2.68
C PRO A 72 -0.92 -63.98 3.87
N ASP A 73 0.10 -64.85 3.75
CA ASP A 73 1.00 -65.18 4.85
C ASP A 73 1.93 -64.04 5.29
N THR A 74 2.14 -63.05 4.43
CA THR A 74 3.00 -61.88 4.70
C THR A 74 2.39 -60.60 4.14
N GLY A 75 2.67 -59.47 4.78
CA GLY A 75 2.21 -58.14 4.37
C GLY A 75 1.35 -57.44 5.43
N SER A 76 1.16 -56.14 5.22
CA SER A 76 0.23 -55.31 6.00
C SER A 76 -0.98 -54.98 5.15
N PHE A 77 -2.17 -55.15 5.73
CA PHE A 77 -3.44 -55.04 5.03
C PHE A 77 -4.38 -54.08 5.75
N LEU A 78 -5.39 -53.61 5.04
CA LEU A 78 -6.48 -52.80 5.55
C LEU A 78 -7.78 -53.56 5.35
N VAL A 79 -8.49 -53.85 6.44
CA VAL A 79 -9.84 -54.41 6.40
C VAL A 79 -10.83 -53.26 6.34
N ILE A 80 -11.71 -53.29 5.34
CA ILE A 80 -12.83 -52.35 5.22
C ILE A 80 -14.13 -53.14 5.33
N SER A 81 -15.07 -52.66 6.14
CA SER A 81 -16.44 -53.18 6.10
C SER A 81 -17.45 -52.06 5.90
N SER A 82 -18.42 -52.31 5.02
CA SER A 82 -19.48 -51.37 4.67
C SER A 82 -20.84 -52.04 4.69
N TYR A 83 -21.84 -51.33 5.21
CA TYR A 83 -23.23 -51.77 5.24
C TYR A 83 -24.19 -50.58 5.02
N PRO A 84 -25.31 -50.75 4.30
CA PRO A 84 -26.23 -49.65 4.02
C PRO A 84 -26.71 -48.96 5.29
N LYS A 85 -26.66 -47.62 5.32
CA LYS A 85 -27.02 -46.76 6.46
C LYS A 85 -26.04 -46.78 7.66
N TYR A 86 -24.92 -47.49 7.55
CA TYR A 86 -23.84 -47.49 8.56
C TYR A 86 -22.59 -46.76 8.06
N GLY A 87 -21.74 -46.30 8.98
CA GLY A 87 -20.41 -45.81 8.65
C GLY A 87 -19.48 -46.95 8.25
N ASP A 88 -18.58 -46.69 7.32
CA ASP A 88 -17.58 -47.67 6.91
C ASP A 88 -16.54 -47.86 8.02
N PHE A 89 -16.22 -49.11 8.33
CA PHE A 89 -15.19 -49.47 9.29
C PHE A 89 -13.86 -49.70 8.58
N TYR A 90 -12.76 -49.24 9.19
CA TYR A 90 -11.41 -49.40 8.67
C TYR A 90 -10.51 -49.89 9.80
N SER A 91 -9.78 -50.99 9.59
CA SER A 91 -8.77 -51.45 10.55
C SER A 91 -7.53 -51.98 9.84
N PRO A 92 -6.33 -51.46 10.16
CA PRO A 92 -5.09 -52.07 9.68
C PRO A 92 -4.89 -53.42 10.38
N ILE A 93 -4.39 -54.42 9.65
CA ILE A 93 -4.03 -55.73 10.17
C ILE A 93 -2.67 -56.18 9.58
N ASP A 94 -1.88 -56.89 10.38
CA ASP A 94 -0.61 -57.51 9.94
C ASP A 94 -0.76 -59.03 9.85
N ALA A 95 -0.36 -59.63 8.73
CA ALA A 95 -0.46 -61.07 8.46
C ALA A 95 0.28 -61.98 9.47
N LYS A 96 1.19 -61.43 10.27
CA LYS A 96 1.87 -62.19 11.34
C LYS A 96 0.91 -62.66 12.43
N ASN A 97 -0.18 -61.92 12.68
CA ASN A 97 -1.14 -62.22 13.73
C ASN A 97 -2.25 -63.19 13.27
N ASN A 98 -2.94 -63.81 14.22
CA ASN A 98 -4.10 -64.66 13.96
C ASN A 98 -5.41 -63.87 14.15
N TYR A 99 -6.28 -63.89 13.15
CA TYR A 99 -7.57 -63.19 13.16
C TYR A 99 -8.75 -64.13 12.91
N ALA A 100 -8.77 -65.28 13.59
CA ALA A 100 -9.87 -66.25 13.48
C ALA A 100 -11.21 -65.75 14.07
N ASN A 101 -11.20 -64.70 14.91
CA ASN A 101 -12.38 -64.12 15.57
C ASN A 101 -12.37 -62.58 15.52
N PHE A 102 -12.24 -62.01 14.32
CA PHE A 102 -12.20 -60.56 14.12
C PHE A 102 -13.58 -59.93 14.32
N SER A 103 -13.71 -58.99 15.26
CA SER A 103 -14.99 -58.33 15.52
C SER A 103 -15.06 -56.99 14.80
N ILE A 104 -16.07 -56.83 13.95
CA ILE A 104 -16.38 -55.57 13.26
C ILE A 104 -17.68 -55.04 13.86
N ALA A 105 -17.58 -53.93 14.57
CA ALA A 105 -18.72 -53.18 15.08
C ALA A 105 -18.95 -51.95 14.19
N LEU A 106 -20.10 -51.87 13.52
CA LEU A 106 -20.46 -50.73 12.69
C LEU A 106 -21.41 -49.81 13.47
N SER A 107 -21.12 -48.50 13.44
CA SER A 107 -22.00 -47.45 13.94
C SER A 107 -22.92 -46.93 12.82
N THR A 108 -24.17 -46.60 13.14
CA THR A 108 -25.09 -46.04 12.13
C THR A 108 -24.62 -44.65 11.67
N LYS A 109 -24.88 -44.28 10.40
CA LYS A 109 -24.54 -42.93 9.90
C LYS A 109 -25.25 -41.83 10.69
N ALA A 110 -26.47 -42.10 11.17
CA ALA A 110 -27.22 -41.17 12.01
C ALA A 110 -26.50 -40.90 13.34
N GLN A 111 -25.95 -41.94 13.98
CA GLN A 111 -25.21 -41.83 15.23
C GLN A 111 -23.85 -41.13 15.03
N LEU A 112 -23.12 -41.43 13.95
CA LEU A 112 -21.91 -40.69 13.58
C LEU A 112 -22.21 -39.20 13.29
N LEU A 113 -23.37 -38.90 12.70
CA LEU A 113 -23.81 -37.52 12.47
C LEU A 113 -24.26 -36.84 13.77
N GLU A 114 -24.96 -37.53 14.67
CA GLU A 114 -25.39 -37.01 15.96
C GLU A 114 -24.17 -36.75 16.87
N GLU A 115 -23.20 -37.66 16.90
CA GLU A 115 -21.93 -37.52 17.61
C GLU A 115 -21.03 -36.44 16.97
N ALA A 116 -21.03 -36.31 15.63
CA ALA A 116 -20.35 -35.20 14.94
C ALA A 116 -21.02 -33.83 15.15
N ILE A 117 -22.36 -33.77 15.26
CA ILE A 117 -23.12 -32.57 15.63
C ILE A 117 -22.82 -32.17 17.08
N VAL A 118 -22.58 -33.14 17.96
CA VAL A 118 -22.24 -32.92 19.38
C VAL A 118 -20.75 -32.56 19.57
N ILE A 119 -19.84 -32.92 18.65
CA ILE A 119 -18.38 -32.75 18.83
C ILE A 119 -17.71 -31.69 17.94
N GLY A 120 -18.26 -31.25 16.80
CA GLY A 120 -17.46 -30.46 15.84
C GLY A 120 -18.12 -29.23 15.23
N ARG A 121 -17.89 -28.04 15.79
CA ARG A 121 -17.82 -26.84 14.93
C ARG A 121 -16.60 -27.04 14.02
N ILE A 122 -16.80 -27.19 12.72
CA ILE A 122 -15.70 -27.33 11.76
C ILE A 122 -14.97 -25.98 11.71
N PRO A 123 -13.73 -25.86 12.23
CA PRO A 123 -13.11 -24.54 12.42
C PRO A 123 -12.77 -23.84 11.10
N ILE A 124 -12.51 -24.61 10.03
CA ILE A 124 -12.11 -24.12 8.72
C ILE A 124 -12.79 -24.95 7.63
N VAL A 125 -13.47 -24.28 6.69
CA VAL A 125 -14.09 -24.89 5.50
C VAL A 125 -13.60 -24.17 4.25
N VAL A 126 -13.02 -24.90 3.30
CA VAL A 126 -12.63 -24.34 2.00
C VAL A 126 -13.73 -24.63 0.98
N LYS A 127 -14.39 -23.58 0.48
CA LYS A 127 -15.45 -23.65 -0.54
C LYS A 127 -14.95 -22.96 -1.81
N GLY A 128 -14.44 -23.75 -2.76
CA GLY A 128 -13.87 -23.22 -4.00
C GLY A 128 -12.68 -22.30 -3.72
N ASP A 129 -12.80 -21.02 -4.08
CA ASP A 129 -11.78 -19.99 -3.85
C ASP A 129 -11.97 -19.22 -2.53
N THR A 130 -12.93 -19.61 -1.70
CA THR A 130 -13.21 -19.00 -0.39
C THR A 130 -12.80 -19.92 0.76
N THR A 131 -12.03 -19.40 1.71
CA THR A 131 -11.75 -20.06 2.99
C THR A 131 -12.65 -19.45 4.07
N GLU A 132 -13.52 -20.24 4.69
CA GLU A 132 -14.44 -19.84 5.76
C GLU A 132 -13.92 -20.36 7.11
N TYR A 133 -13.80 -19.47 8.08
CA TYR A 133 -13.42 -19.76 9.46
C TYR A 133 -14.64 -19.55 10.37
N ASP A 134 -14.95 -20.54 11.19
CA ASP A 134 -15.94 -20.37 12.27
C ASP A 134 -15.30 -19.57 13.41
N ALA A 135 -15.81 -18.37 13.69
CA ALA A 135 -15.17 -17.48 14.66
C ALA A 135 -15.20 -18.06 16.09
N GLY A 136 -16.26 -18.79 16.45
CA GLY A 136 -16.41 -19.39 17.77
C GLY A 136 -15.53 -20.60 18.04
N SER A 137 -14.88 -21.14 17.01
CA SER A 137 -13.94 -22.27 17.12
C SER A 137 -12.54 -21.84 17.53
N PHE A 138 -12.23 -20.54 17.46
CA PHE A 138 -10.91 -19.99 17.83
C PHE A 138 -11.00 -19.22 19.15
N LYS A 139 -10.17 -19.60 20.13
CA LYS A 139 -10.15 -18.95 21.44
C LYS A 139 -9.39 -17.63 21.39
N VAL A 140 -10.07 -16.55 21.71
CA VAL A 140 -9.51 -15.20 21.91
C VAL A 140 -9.84 -14.67 23.30
N GLU A 141 -9.19 -13.59 23.72
CA GLU A 141 -9.50 -12.96 25.00
C GLU A 141 -10.93 -12.41 25.03
N LYS A 142 -11.50 -12.27 26.24
CA LYS A 142 -12.82 -11.69 26.40
C LYS A 142 -12.79 -10.23 25.94
N ASN A 143 -13.70 -9.85 25.03
CA ASN A 143 -13.72 -8.55 24.33
C ASN A 143 -12.58 -8.30 23.35
N ALA A 144 -11.90 -9.36 22.91
CA ALA A 144 -11.01 -9.30 21.76
C ALA A 144 -11.69 -8.60 20.58
N LYS A 145 -10.92 -7.77 19.88
CA LYS A 145 -11.36 -7.17 18.61
C LYS A 145 -11.27 -8.24 17.52
N VAL A 146 -11.93 -8.02 16.38
CA VAL A 146 -11.80 -8.92 15.23
C VAL A 146 -10.34 -9.03 14.76
N GLU A 147 -9.52 -7.99 14.95
CA GLU A 147 -8.07 -8.03 14.72
C GLU A 147 -7.39 -9.15 15.52
N ASP A 148 -7.74 -9.30 16.80
CA ASP A 148 -7.21 -10.36 17.67
C ASP A 148 -7.73 -11.74 17.24
N LEU A 149 -8.97 -11.82 16.71
CA LEU A 149 -9.50 -13.02 16.08
C LEU A 149 -8.68 -13.37 14.83
N LEU A 150 -8.41 -12.41 13.94
CA LEU A 150 -7.62 -12.65 12.73
C LEU A 150 -6.19 -13.12 13.04
N LYS A 151 -5.58 -12.65 14.14
CA LYS A 151 -4.24 -13.10 14.60
C LYS A 151 -4.19 -14.59 14.96
N VAL A 152 -5.32 -15.19 15.35
CA VAL A 152 -5.37 -16.62 15.70
C VAL A 152 -5.88 -17.51 14.57
N LEU A 153 -6.31 -16.93 13.43
CA LEU A 153 -6.77 -17.68 12.26
C LEU A 153 -5.58 -18.20 11.42
N PRO A 154 -5.52 -19.50 11.09
CA PRO A 154 -4.44 -20.05 10.27
C PRO A 154 -4.37 -19.42 8.88
N GLY A 155 -3.16 -19.04 8.45
CA GLY A 155 -2.92 -18.42 7.13
C GLY A 155 -3.24 -16.91 7.08
N ILE A 156 -3.60 -16.31 8.22
CA ILE A 156 -3.75 -14.86 8.39
C ILE A 156 -2.70 -14.40 9.40
N SER A 157 -2.06 -13.26 9.11
CA SER A 157 -1.20 -12.57 10.06
C SER A 157 -1.56 -11.10 10.08
N VAL A 158 -1.41 -10.49 11.25
CA VAL A 158 -1.65 -9.07 11.48
C VAL A 158 -0.40 -8.50 12.14
N ASP A 159 0.25 -7.53 11.49
CA ASP A 159 1.46 -6.90 12.04
C ASP A 159 1.13 -5.84 13.11
N ALA A 160 2.17 -5.27 13.73
CA ALA A 160 2.03 -4.23 14.75
C ALA A 160 1.30 -2.97 14.27
N SER A 161 1.42 -2.64 12.97
CA SER A 161 0.67 -1.55 12.35
C SER A 161 -0.81 -1.89 12.16
N GLY A 162 -1.19 -3.16 12.29
CA GLY A 162 -2.51 -3.73 12.01
C GLY A 162 -2.66 -4.27 10.59
N LYS A 163 -1.61 -4.25 9.76
CA LYS A 163 -1.71 -4.70 8.36
C LYS A 163 -2.05 -6.18 8.35
N ILE A 164 -3.16 -6.51 7.70
CA ILE A 164 -3.63 -7.88 7.62
C ILE A 164 -3.08 -8.47 6.33
N THR A 165 -2.42 -9.62 6.43
CA THR A 165 -2.02 -10.43 5.29
C THR A 165 -2.70 -11.78 5.38
N ALA A 166 -3.40 -12.17 4.32
CA ALA A 166 -4.03 -13.46 4.20
C ALA A 166 -3.38 -14.22 3.03
N GLN A 167 -2.87 -15.42 3.31
CA GLN A 167 -2.21 -16.28 2.32
C GLN A 167 -0.97 -15.63 1.68
N GLY A 168 -0.26 -14.78 2.44
CA GLY A 168 0.93 -14.05 1.97
C GLY A 168 0.64 -12.82 1.11
N LYS A 169 -0.63 -12.51 0.83
CA LYS A 169 -1.04 -11.26 0.18
C LYS A 169 -1.62 -10.31 1.21
N THR A 170 -1.33 -9.03 1.08
CA THR A 170 -2.01 -7.99 1.87
C THR A 170 -3.51 -8.09 1.59
N VAL A 171 -4.31 -8.18 2.64
CA VAL A 171 -5.76 -8.00 2.54
C VAL A 171 -5.97 -6.53 2.23
N GLU A 172 -6.68 -6.26 1.15
CA GLU A 172 -6.93 -4.89 0.68
C GLU A 172 -8.32 -4.42 1.07
N LYS A 173 -9.28 -5.34 1.32
CA LYS A 173 -10.63 -5.01 1.77
C LYS A 173 -11.10 -5.93 2.92
N VAL A 174 -11.70 -5.35 3.97
CA VAL A 174 -12.55 -6.11 4.91
C VAL A 174 -13.99 -5.64 4.79
N LEU A 175 -14.90 -6.57 4.52
CA LEU A 175 -16.34 -6.36 4.45
C LEU A 175 -17.00 -6.83 5.76
N VAL A 176 -18.16 -6.29 6.06
CA VAL A 176 -19.06 -6.76 7.13
C VAL A 176 -20.38 -7.13 6.51
N ASP A 177 -20.79 -8.39 6.68
CA ASP A 177 -21.99 -8.95 6.04
C ASP A 177 -22.04 -8.70 4.52
N GLY A 178 -20.88 -8.72 3.86
CA GLY A 178 -20.74 -8.50 2.41
C GLY A 178 -20.75 -7.05 1.96
N GLU A 179 -20.83 -6.09 2.88
CA GLU A 179 -20.80 -4.65 2.60
C GLU A 179 -19.56 -3.96 3.19
N GLU A 180 -19.09 -2.88 2.57
CA GLU A 180 -18.00 -2.05 3.12
C GLU A 180 -18.48 -1.37 4.41
N PHE A 181 -17.74 -1.54 5.51
CA PHE A 181 -18.12 -1.04 6.84
C PHE A 181 -17.23 0.14 7.21
N PHE A 182 -17.71 1.35 6.86
CA PHE A 182 -17.00 2.62 7.00
C PHE A 182 -15.64 2.61 6.29
N GLY A 183 -15.62 2.63 4.96
CA GLY A 183 -14.38 2.66 4.16
C GLY A 183 -13.94 1.29 3.62
N ASN A 184 -12.77 1.27 2.99
CA ASN A 184 -12.14 0.10 2.37
C ASN A 184 -11.04 -0.56 3.24
N ASP A 185 -10.56 0.09 4.31
CA ASP A 185 -9.42 -0.35 5.11
C ASP A 185 -9.81 -1.57 5.98
N PRO A 186 -9.14 -2.71 5.76
CA PRO A 186 -9.28 -3.91 6.59
C PRO A 186 -9.22 -3.69 8.11
N LYS A 187 -8.40 -2.76 8.58
CA LYS A 187 -8.15 -2.49 10.00
C LYS A 187 -9.33 -1.82 10.68
N LEU A 188 -10.14 -1.08 9.93
CA LEU A 188 -11.28 -0.33 10.45
C LEU A 188 -12.35 -1.23 11.03
N VAL A 189 -12.72 -2.21 10.25
CA VAL A 189 -13.66 -3.25 10.65
C VAL A 189 -13.06 -4.04 11.81
N THR A 190 -11.80 -4.44 11.66
CA THR A 190 -11.21 -5.45 12.52
C THR A 190 -10.87 -4.92 13.92
N ARG A 191 -10.58 -3.62 14.07
CA ARG A 191 -10.26 -3.00 15.37
C ARG A 191 -11.48 -2.46 16.14
N ASN A 192 -12.67 -2.44 15.54
CA ASN A 192 -13.85 -1.79 16.15
C ASN A 192 -15.03 -2.74 16.33
N ILE A 193 -15.02 -3.88 15.62
CA ILE A 193 -15.96 -4.96 15.85
C ILE A 193 -15.36 -5.90 16.90
N ARG A 194 -16.18 -6.32 17.86
CA ARG A 194 -15.79 -7.33 18.86
C ARG A 194 -15.88 -8.73 18.25
N SER A 195 -14.92 -9.59 18.56
CA SER A 195 -14.87 -10.96 18.06
C SER A 195 -16.10 -11.79 18.43
N ASP A 196 -16.71 -11.54 19.59
CA ASP A 196 -17.91 -12.23 20.04
C ASP A 196 -19.17 -11.86 19.25
N MET A 197 -19.12 -10.78 18.48
CA MET A 197 -20.18 -10.38 17.53
C MET A 197 -20.05 -11.10 16.18
N VAL A 198 -18.91 -11.72 15.90
CA VAL A 198 -18.65 -12.40 14.64
C VAL A 198 -19.18 -13.82 14.70
N ASP A 199 -19.90 -14.21 13.66
CA ASP A 199 -20.29 -15.58 13.38
C ASP A 199 -19.15 -16.29 12.61
N LYS A 200 -18.73 -15.69 11.49
CA LYS A 200 -17.76 -16.29 10.56
C LYS A 200 -16.83 -15.26 9.93
N VAL A 201 -15.63 -15.70 9.55
CA VAL A 201 -14.68 -14.92 8.74
C VAL A 201 -14.45 -15.64 7.42
N GLN A 202 -14.60 -14.95 6.29
CA GLN A 202 -14.40 -15.52 4.95
C GLN A 202 -13.24 -14.82 4.25
N VAL A 203 -12.31 -15.55 3.65
CA VAL A 203 -11.18 -15.02 2.90
C VAL A 203 -11.30 -15.46 1.44
N TYR A 204 -11.34 -14.51 0.51
CA TYR A 204 -11.43 -14.80 -0.93
C TYR A 204 -10.83 -13.66 -1.77
N ASP A 205 -10.61 -13.93 -3.05
CA ASP A 205 -10.16 -12.93 -4.01
C ASP A 205 -11.38 -12.28 -4.69
N LYS A 206 -11.64 -11.00 -4.41
CA LYS A 206 -12.72 -10.23 -5.03
C LYS A 206 -12.22 -9.58 -6.32
N LYS A 207 -13.08 -9.45 -7.34
CA LYS A 207 -12.75 -8.68 -8.55
C LYS A 207 -12.63 -7.19 -8.21
N SER A 208 -11.91 -6.43 -9.03
CA SER A 208 -11.91 -4.97 -8.92
C SER A 208 -13.33 -4.41 -9.09
N GLU A 209 -13.56 -3.20 -8.57
CA GLU A 209 -14.83 -2.50 -8.78
C GLU A 209 -15.13 -2.31 -10.26
N GLU A 210 -14.11 -2.03 -11.08
CA GLU A 210 -14.30 -1.84 -12.52
C GLU A 210 -14.68 -3.14 -13.23
N ALA A 211 -14.04 -4.26 -12.89
CA ALA A 211 -14.41 -5.56 -13.41
C ALA A 211 -15.81 -5.99 -12.94
N GLU A 212 -16.22 -5.61 -11.72
CA GLU A 212 -17.59 -5.76 -11.24
C GLU A 212 -18.58 -4.86 -11.99
N ARG A 213 -18.19 -3.68 -12.47
CA ARG A 213 -19.06 -2.73 -13.19
C ARG A 213 -19.19 -3.03 -14.68
N THR A 214 -18.10 -3.38 -15.36
CA THR A 214 -18.11 -3.67 -16.81
C THR A 214 -18.35 -5.15 -17.10
N GLY A 215 -17.98 -6.03 -16.17
CA GLY A 215 -17.98 -7.47 -16.39
C GLY A 215 -16.76 -7.96 -17.18
N VAL A 216 -15.78 -7.08 -17.46
CA VAL A 216 -14.52 -7.38 -18.14
C VAL A 216 -13.43 -7.54 -17.09
N ASP A 217 -12.64 -8.61 -17.16
CA ASP A 217 -11.59 -8.86 -16.17
C ASP A 217 -10.35 -8.01 -16.48
N ASP A 218 -10.01 -7.11 -15.58
CA ASP A 218 -8.84 -6.23 -15.66
C ASP A 218 -7.58 -6.88 -15.05
N GLY A 219 -7.65 -8.15 -14.67
CA GLY A 219 -6.54 -8.90 -14.07
C GLY A 219 -6.28 -8.51 -12.61
N GLN A 220 -7.00 -7.52 -12.08
CA GLN A 220 -6.87 -7.08 -10.70
C GLN A 220 -7.84 -7.87 -9.81
N LYS A 221 -7.26 -8.54 -8.81
CA LYS A 221 -8.00 -9.24 -7.77
C LYS A 221 -7.55 -8.74 -6.41
N VAL A 222 -8.51 -8.27 -5.64
CA VAL A 222 -8.34 -7.66 -4.33
C VAL A 222 -8.52 -8.76 -3.28
N LYS A 223 -7.48 -9.02 -2.48
CA LYS A 223 -7.60 -10.00 -1.38
C LYS A 223 -8.57 -9.44 -0.35
N THR A 224 -9.68 -10.14 -0.14
CA THR A 224 -10.80 -9.63 0.66
C THR A 224 -11.10 -10.57 1.82
N ILE A 225 -11.34 -9.99 2.98
CA ILE A 225 -11.92 -10.67 4.14
C ILE A 225 -13.37 -10.20 4.30
N ASN A 226 -14.31 -11.09 4.59
CA ASN A 226 -15.67 -10.73 4.95
C ASN A 226 -15.96 -11.26 6.36
N VAL A 227 -16.34 -10.37 7.27
CA VAL A 227 -16.69 -10.63 8.66
C VAL A 227 -18.21 -10.68 8.76
N LYS A 228 -18.79 -11.86 8.95
CA LYS A 228 -20.24 -12.00 9.16
C LYS A 228 -20.61 -11.77 10.61
N LEU A 229 -21.54 -10.87 10.87
CA LEU A 229 -22.03 -10.60 12.23
C LEU A 229 -23.19 -11.53 12.59
N LYS A 230 -23.36 -11.77 13.88
CA LYS A 230 -24.57 -12.38 14.43
C LYS A 230 -25.77 -11.46 14.20
N GLU A 231 -26.94 -12.04 13.94
CA GLU A 231 -28.16 -11.29 13.60
C GLU A 231 -28.57 -10.25 14.67
N ASP A 232 -28.35 -10.54 15.94
CA ASP A 232 -28.67 -9.66 17.07
C ASP A 232 -27.65 -8.52 17.29
N LYS A 233 -26.67 -8.36 16.39
CA LYS A 233 -25.54 -7.41 16.53
C LYS A 233 -25.40 -6.41 15.37
N LYS A 234 -26.48 -6.15 14.62
CA LYS A 234 -26.52 -5.24 13.44
C LYS A 234 -26.97 -3.79 13.71
N ASN A 235 -27.09 -3.38 14.97
CA ASN A 235 -27.48 -2.02 15.38
C ASN A 235 -26.65 -1.57 16.60
N GLY A 236 -25.91 -0.47 16.48
CA GLY A 236 -25.00 -0.05 17.54
C GLY A 236 -24.36 1.33 17.37
N LEU A 237 -23.74 1.76 18.47
CA LEU A 237 -22.93 2.96 18.60
C LEU A 237 -21.57 2.55 19.18
N PHE A 238 -20.48 3.04 18.62
CA PHE A 238 -19.15 2.89 19.18
C PHE A 238 -18.32 4.14 18.97
N GLY A 239 -17.25 4.29 19.75
CA GLY A 239 -16.40 5.47 19.68
C GLY A 239 -15.21 5.39 20.61
N LYS A 240 -14.39 6.44 20.57
CA LYS A 240 -13.19 6.56 21.38
C LYS A 240 -13.08 7.99 21.88
N ALA A 241 -12.80 8.14 23.17
CA ALA A 241 -12.37 9.40 23.76
C ALA A 241 -10.94 9.23 24.27
N LEU A 242 -10.07 10.18 23.95
CA LEU A 242 -8.68 10.19 24.40
C LEU A 242 -8.30 11.62 24.79
N ALA A 243 -7.65 11.75 25.94
CA ALA A 243 -7.06 13.00 26.40
C ALA A 243 -5.66 12.69 26.92
N GLY A 244 -4.70 13.55 26.60
CA GLY A 244 -3.33 13.44 27.07
C GLY A 244 -2.74 14.80 27.39
N GLY A 245 -2.02 14.86 28.51
CA GLY A 245 -1.22 16.01 28.91
C GLY A 245 0.21 15.57 29.15
N GLY A 246 1.17 16.37 28.69
CA GLY A 246 2.58 16.10 28.83
C GLY A 246 3.38 17.29 29.35
N THR A 247 4.68 17.07 29.53
CA THR A 247 5.64 18.15 29.84
C THR A 247 5.73 19.14 28.68
N ASP A 248 6.33 20.31 28.91
CA ASP A 248 6.64 21.29 27.86
C ASP A 248 5.39 21.73 27.05
N ASP A 249 4.25 21.83 27.74
CA ASP A 249 2.93 22.20 27.21
C ASP A 249 2.43 21.29 26.06
N TYR A 250 2.92 20.05 25.96
CA TYR A 250 2.38 19.08 25.01
C TYR A 250 1.00 18.58 25.45
N TYR A 251 0.05 18.54 24.52
CA TYR A 251 -1.29 18.04 24.76
C TYR A 251 -1.86 17.34 23.54
N MET A 252 -2.84 16.47 23.78
CA MET A 252 -3.61 15.82 22.74
C MET A 252 -5.05 15.55 23.21
N GLY A 253 -5.99 15.67 22.30
CA GLY A 253 -7.39 15.34 22.50
C GLY A 253 -7.93 14.67 21.25
N GLN A 254 -8.68 13.59 21.43
CA GLN A 254 -9.35 12.88 20.35
C GLN A 254 -10.72 12.43 20.83
N LEU A 255 -11.76 12.80 20.09
CA LEU A 255 -13.12 12.32 20.27
C LEU A 255 -13.62 11.74 18.95
N MET A 256 -14.17 10.55 19.01
CA MET A 256 -14.62 9.78 17.85
C MET A 256 -15.95 9.10 18.16
N LEU A 257 -16.93 9.26 17.29
CA LEU A 257 -18.30 8.77 17.44
C LEU A 257 -18.77 8.13 16.15
N ASN A 258 -19.28 6.90 16.22
CA ASN A 258 -19.78 6.14 15.08
C ASN A 258 -21.10 5.47 15.46
N LYS A 259 -22.16 5.70 14.69
CA LYS A 259 -23.48 5.09 14.86
C LYS A 259 -23.87 4.37 13.57
N PHE A 260 -24.41 3.17 13.70
CA PHE A 260 -24.95 2.42 12.56
C PHE A 260 -26.28 1.74 12.89
N LYS A 261 -27.19 1.74 11.92
CA LYS A 261 -28.47 1.02 11.98
C LYS A 261 -28.78 0.45 10.60
N GLY A 262 -28.49 -0.83 10.40
CA GLY A 262 -28.58 -1.44 9.06
C GLY A 262 -27.60 -0.76 8.10
N SER A 263 -28.13 -0.21 6.99
CA SER A 263 -27.34 0.51 5.99
C SER A 263 -26.93 1.93 6.40
N GLN A 264 -27.67 2.57 7.31
CA GLN A 264 -27.41 3.94 7.72
C GLN A 264 -26.23 4.01 8.69
N LYS A 265 -25.30 4.91 8.40
CA LYS A 265 -24.02 5.10 9.10
C LYS A 265 -23.78 6.60 9.30
N ILE A 266 -23.48 7.00 10.53
CA ILE A 266 -23.13 8.38 10.89
C ILE A 266 -21.85 8.34 11.70
N ALA A 267 -20.88 9.14 11.31
CA ALA A 267 -19.60 9.23 12.01
C ALA A 267 -19.24 10.70 12.25
N ALA A 268 -18.61 11.00 13.38
CA ALA A 268 -18.10 12.33 13.71
C ALA A 268 -16.81 12.20 14.53
N TYR A 269 -15.88 13.10 14.33
CA TYR A 269 -14.66 13.15 15.12
C TYR A 269 -14.14 14.58 15.31
N GLY A 270 -13.31 14.75 16.34
CA GLY A 270 -12.52 15.95 16.58
C GLY A 270 -11.20 15.57 17.23
N LEU A 271 -10.11 16.05 16.65
CA LEU A 271 -8.74 15.90 17.11
C LEU A 271 -8.16 17.29 17.37
N VAL A 272 -7.37 17.40 18.43
CA VAL A 272 -6.62 18.60 18.74
C VAL A 272 -5.30 18.21 19.41
N GLY A 273 -4.23 18.94 19.14
CA GLY A 273 -2.95 18.65 19.78
C GLY A 273 -1.79 19.41 19.18
N ASN A 274 -0.65 19.31 19.85
CA ASN A 274 0.60 19.93 19.42
C ASN A 274 1.80 18.96 19.39
N ASN A 275 1.53 17.65 19.33
CA ASN A 275 2.53 16.59 19.35
C ASN A 275 2.54 15.74 18.06
N ALA A 276 2.10 16.32 16.94
CA ALA A 276 1.99 15.67 15.63
C ALA A 276 1.13 14.38 15.63
N THR A 277 0.02 14.38 16.38
CA THR A 277 -0.95 13.26 16.43
C THR A 277 -2.35 13.65 15.98
N THR A 278 -2.49 14.83 15.36
CA THR A 278 -3.75 15.42 14.92
C THR A 278 -4.20 14.92 13.55
N SER A 279 -3.54 13.89 13.01
CA SER A 279 -4.03 13.08 11.92
C SER A 279 -4.89 11.95 12.43
N LEU A 280 -5.92 11.63 11.65
CA LEU A 280 -6.49 10.30 11.75
C LEU A 280 -5.46 9.28 11.28
N SER A 281 -5.42 8.14 11.95
CA SER A 281 -4.74 6.97 11.38
C SER A 281 -5.34 6.66 10.00
N TRP A 282 -4.57 6.05 9.08
CA TRP A 282 -5.12 5.62 7.77
C TRP A 282 -6.42 4.83 7.93
N GLN A 283 -6.49 4.05 9.02
CA GLN A 283 -7.72 3.41 9.48
C GLN A 283 -8.81 4.46 9.63
N ASP A 284 -8.71 5.34 10.63
CA ASP A 284 -9.79 6.26 10.92
C ASP A 284 -10.13 7.19 9.73
N THR A 285 -9.18 7.57 8.87
CA THR A 285 -9.42 8.38 7.67
C THR A 285 -10.50 7.80 6.74
N GLU A 286 -10.50 6.49 6.47
CA GLU A 286 -11.54 5.94 5.59
C GLU A 286 -12.89 5.78 6.29
N LYS A 287 -12.89 5.68 7.62
CA LYS A 287 -14.10 5.61 8.45
C LYS A 287 -14.94 6.88 8.36
N TYR A 288 -14.25 8.01 8.34
CA TYR A 288 -14.84 9.34 8.28
C TYR A 288 -14.90 9.88 6.84
N GLY A 289 -14.56 9.05 5.85
CA GLY A 289 -14.71 9.36 4.41
C GLY A 289 -13.77 10.47 3.94
N GLU A 290 -12.52 10.42 4.39
CA GLU A 290 -11.70 11.62 4.59
C GLU A 290 -10.36 11.63 3.87
N ASN A 291 -10.17 10.75 2.89
CA ASN A 291 -8.89 10.72 2.19
C ASN A 291 -8.76 11.98 1.31
N ASP A 292 -7.70 12.77 1.55
CA ASP A 292 -7.43 13.97 0.77
C ASP A 292 -7.00 13.66 -0.68
N ASN A 293 -6.66 12.40 -0.96
CA ASN A 293 -6.09 11.92 -2.22
C ASN A 293 -6.94 10.85 -2.92
N VAL A 294 -8.27 10.97 -2.86
CA VAL A 294 -9.16 10.14 -3.68
C VAL A 294 -9.05 10.59 -5.13
N SER A 295 -8.41 9.78 -5.95
CA SER A 295 -8.36 9.97 -7.41
C SER A 295 -9.26 8.95 -8.10
N TYR A 296 -9.95 9.37 -9.16
CA TYR A 296 -10.79 8.51 -9.97
C TYR A 296 -10.13 8.34 -11.33
N SER A 297 -9.81 7.12 -11.70
CA SER A 297 -9.26 6.79 -13.03
C SER A 297 -10.32 6.99 -14.13
N ASP A 298 -9.90 6.98 -15.40
CA ASP A 298 -10.79 7.13 -16.56
C ASP A 298 -11.90 6.07 -16.62
N ASP A 299 -11.64 4.87 -16.09
CA ASP A 299 -12.61 3.77 -16.03
C ASP A 299 -13.58 3.89 -14.84
N GLY A 300 -13.28 4.77 -13.87
CA GLY A 300 -14.12 5.00 -12.71
C GLY A 300 -13.68 4.28 -11.44
N SER A 301 -12.61 3.48 -11.52
CA SER A 301 -11.96 2.93 -10.33
C SER A 301 -11.42 4.06 -9.46
N THR A 302 -11.62 3.89 -8.15
CA THR A 302 -11.20 4.83 -7.12
C THR A 302 -9.84 4.38 -6.62
N PHE A 303 -8.79 5.18 -6.86
CA PHE A 303 -7.46 4.94 -6.31
C PHE A 303 -7.15 5.94 -5.22
N TYR A 304 -6.82 5.40 -4.05
CA TYR A 304 -6.30 6.16 -2.93
C TYR A 304 -4.79 6.23 -3.08
N SER A 305 -4.24 7.42 -3.30
CA SER A 305 -2.78 7.60 -3.27
C SER A 305 -2.27 7.43 -1.84
N THR A 306 -1.31 6.52 -1.65
CA THR A 306 -0.60 6.31 -0.37
C THR A 306 0.46 7.37 -0.09
N ASN A 307 0.71 8.29 -1.03
CA ASN A 307 1.83 9.23 -0.98
C ASN A 307 1.48 10.65 -0.49
N GLY A 308 0.25 10.88 -0.03
CA GLY A 308 -0.13 12.17 0.57
C GLY A 308 -0.62 11.98 2.00
N GLY A 309 0.12 12.53 2.97
CA GLY A 309 -0.30 12.59 4.37
C GLY A 309 -1.48 13.55 4.55
N ASP A 310 -2.15 13.46 5.70
CA ASP A 310 -3.11 14.49 6.12
C ASP A 310 -2.33 15.77 6.44
N ASP A 311 -2.61 16.87 5.73
CA ASP A 311 -1.93 18.17 5.91
C ASP A 311 -2.04 18.68 7.37
N PHE A 312 -2.99 18.16 8.15
CA PHE A 312 -3.21 18.50 9.56
C PHE A 312 -2.58 17.51 10.55
N SER A 313 -1.76 16.56 10.08
CA SER A 313 -1.03 15.61 10.94
C SER A 313 -0.01 16.29 11.85
N GLY A 314 0.59 17.38 11.37
CA GLY A 314 1.78 18.00 11.97
C GLY A 314 3.08 17.22 11.70
N GLU A 315 3.03 16.08 11.02
CA GLU A 315 4.22 15.32 10.64
C GLU A 315 4.99 16.06 9.53
N GLY A 316 6.32 16.15 9.68
CA GLY A 316 7.20 16.79 8.69
C GLY A 316 7.13 18.32 8.66
N VAL A 317 6.37 18.93 9.57
CA VAL A 317 6.32 20.38 9.76
C VAL A 317 7.55 20.84 10.54
N ILE A 318 8.10 22.01 10.19
CA ILE A 318 9.20 22.63 10.91
C ILE A 318 8.63 23.33 12.15
N GLY A 319 9.16 22.97 13.32
CA GLY A 319 8.72 23.47 14.62
C GLY A 319 7.71 22.58 15.33
N ILE A 320 6.98 23.18 16.29
CA ILE A 320 5.91 22.50 17.04
C ILE A 320 4.57 22.84 16.38
N PRO A 321 3.92 21.90 15.68
CA PRO A 321 2.63 22.17 15.05
C PRO A 321 1.56 22.29 16.13
N LYS A 322 0.59 23.20 15.96
CA LYS A 322 -0.67 23.23 16.71
C LYS A 322 -1.79 22.99 15.74
N ALA A 323 -2.54 21.92 15.92
CA ALA A 323 -3.53 21.51 14.92
C ALA A 323 -4.89 21.14 15.53
N ILE A 324 -5.93 21.42 14.76
CA ILE A 324 -7.31 21.00 14.97
C ILE A 324 -7.74 20.28 13.70
N ASN A 325 -8.33 19.10 13.85
CA ASN A 325 -8.84 18.31 12.73
C ASN A 325 -10.18 17.70 13.12
N SER A 326 -11.23 18.01 12.38
CA SER A 326 -12.58 17.59 12.72
C SER A 326 -13.40 17.32 11.48
N GLY A 327 -14.35 16.39 11.59
CA GLY A 327 -15.17 16.04 10.46
C GLY A 327 -16.39 15.22 10.84
N ILE A 328 -17.33 15.19 9.92
CA ILE A 328 -18.59 14.46 10.00
C ILE A 328 -18.83 13.70 8.71
N MET A 329 -19.43 12.52 8.83
CA MET A 329 -19.79 11.66 7.70
C MET A 329 -21.21 11.13 7.87
N PHE A 330 -21.95 11.11 6.78
CA PHE A 330 -23.24 10.46 6.65
C PHE A 330 -23.20 9.50 5.45
N SER A 331 -23.67 8.27 5.66
CA SER A 331 -23.83 7.28 4.61
C SER A 331 -25.14 6.52 4.79
N ASP A 332 -25.89 6.35 3.71
CA ASP A 332 -27.12 5.56 3.74
C ASP A 332 -27.40 4.92 2.37
N LYS A 333 -28.24 3.89 2.38
CA LYS A 333 -28.70 3.16 1.20
C LYS A 333 -30.19 2.87 1.37
N THR A 334 -30.95 3.08 0.30
CA THR A 334 -32.38 2.77 0.31
C THR A 334 -32.62 1.27 0.44
N LYS A 335 -33.74 0.84 1.02
CA LYS A 335 -34.07 -0.58 1.24
C LYS A 335 -34.02 -1.43 -0.04
N ASN A 336 -34.39 -0.85 -1.19
CA ASN A 336 -34.33 -1.51 -2.50
C ASN A 336 -32.92 -1.49 -3.13
N GLY A 337 -31.93 -0.90 -2.46
CA GLY A 337 -30.55 -0.79 -2.91
C GLY A 337 -30.30 0.14 -4.09
N LYS A 338 -31.34 0.86 -4.57
CA LYS A 338 -31.25 1.70 -5.77
C LYS A 338 -30.44 2.98 -5.56
N HIS A 339 -30.51 3.56 -4.36
CA HIS A 339 -29.81 4.79 -4.04
C HIS A 339 -28.82 4.50 -2.93
N LYS A 340 -27.57 4.93 -3.10
CA LYS A 340 -26.56 4.98 -2.03
C LYS A 340 -25.98 6.38 -1.99
N LEU A 341 -25.93 6.99 -0.83
CA LEU A 341 -25.40 8.32 -0.60
C LEU A 341 -24.28 8.24 0.42
N ASN A 342 -23.17 8.93 0.15
CA ASN A 342 -22.11 9.21 1.10
C ASN A 342 -21.78 10.70 1.04
N LEU A 343 -21.77 11.35 2.19
CA LEU A 343 -21.49 12.77 2.36
C LEU A 343 -20.49 12.91 3.51
N SER A 344 -19.41 13.68 3.32
CA SER A 344 -18.50 14.05 4.41
C SER A 344 -18.14 15.52 4.37
N TYR A 345 -17.96 16.12 5.55
CA TYR A 345 -17.48 17.49 5.74
C TYR A 345 -16.32 17.49 6.74
N LYS A 346 -15.24 18.19 6.40
CA LYS A 346 -14.02 18.33 7.22
C LYS A 346 -13.68 19.80 7.42
N TYR A 347 -13.23 20.11 8.63
CA TYR A 347 -12.57 21.35 9.00
C TYR A 347 -11.22 21.03 9.65
N GLY A 348 -10.15 21.61 9.12
CA GLY A 348 -8.80 21.47 9.64
C GLY A 348 -8.12 22.82 9.79
N LYS A 349 -7.37 23.01 10.88
CA LYS A 349 -6.49 24.16 11.08
C LYS A 349 -5.13 23.67 11.57
N ILE A 350 -4.04 24.22 11.06
CA ILE A 350 -2.68 23.97 11.56
C ILE A 350 -1.89 25.27 11.56
N GLU A 351 -1.15 25.49 12.64
CA GLU A 351 -0.20 26.58 12.82
C GLU A 351 1.16 25.99 13.21
N ASN A 352 2.25 26.57 12.72
CA ASN A 352 3.59 26.16 13.13
C ASN A 352 4.60 27.30 13.01
N GLU A 353 5.63 27.22 13.84
CA GLU A 353 6.76 28.14 13.84
C GLU A 353 8.04 27.38 14.20
N GLY A 354 9.12 27.60 13.45
CA GLY A 354 10.41 26.98 13.74
C GLY A 354 11.53 27.39 12.79
N ASN A 355 12.73 26.90 13.08
CA ASN A 355 13.93 27.16 12.30
C ASN A 355 14.43 25.91 11.57
N GLU A 356 15.07 26.12 10.42
CA GLU A 356 15.82 25.12 9.69
C GLU A 356 17.18 25.68 9.28
N GLU A 357 18.23 24.93 9.61
CA GLU A 357 19.59 25.17 9.17
C GLU A 357 19.91 24.24 8.00
N THR A 358 20.41 24.80 6.92
CA THR A 358 20.86 24.06 5.74
C THR A 358 22.35 24.30 5.53
N ILE A 359 23.11 23.21 5.37
CA ILE A 359 24.48 23.22 4.89
C ILE A 359 24.48 22.49 3.56
N SER A 360 24.94 23.14 2.50
CA SER A 360 25.06 22.51 1.19
C SER A 360 26.41 22.74 0.56
N GLN A 361 26.95 21.69 -0.07
CA GLN A 361 28.18 21.75 -0.86
C GLN A 361 27.85 21.43 -2.31
N ASN A 362 28.27 22.27 -3.24
CA ASN A 362 28.16 22.05 -4.68
C ASN A 362 29.56 21.88 -5.30
N ASN A 363 29.81 20.72 -5.89
CA ASN A 363 31.08 20.38 -6.52
C ASN A 363 31.05 20.67 -8.02
N LEU A 364 31.53 21.84 -8.42
CA LEU A 364 31.66 22.23 -9.83
C LEU A 364 32.97 21.68 -10.43
N PRO A 365 33.12 21.61 -11.77
CA PRO A 365 34.32 21.05 -12.42
C PRO A 365 35.64 21.68 -12.00
N ASP A 366 35.59 22.94 -11.58
CA ASP A 366 36.71 23.85 -11.39
C ASP A 366 36.75 24.49 -10.00
N GLN A 367 35.71 24.34 -9.19
CA GLN A 367 35.61 24.92 -7.84
C GLN A 367 34.57 24.22 -6.96
N ILE A 368 34.66 24.39 -5.65
CA ILE A 368 33.65 23.96 -4.68
C ILE A 368 32.94 25.20 -4.13
N GLN A 369 31.62 25.13 -3.96
CA GLN A 369 30.81 26.16 -3.31
C GLN A 369 30.13 25.58 -2.07
N ASN A 370 30.30 26.23 -0.93
CA ASN A 370 29.69 25.85 0.34
C ASN A 370 28.69 26.92 0.77
N THR A 371 27.43 26.56 0.93
CA THR A 371 26.36 27.46 1.36
C THR A 371 25.87 27.05 2.74
N ASN A 372 25.84 28.01 3.66
CA ASN A 372 25.13 27.91 4.93
C ASN A 372 23.89 28.80 4.86
N ALA A 373 22.73 28.28 5.25
CA ALA A 373 21.49 29.02 5.28
C ALA A 373 20.70 28.76 6.57
N LEU A 374 20.13 29.82 7.14
CA LEU A 374 19.15 29.76 8.22
C LEU A 374 17.80 30.23 7.68
N ARG A 375 16.80 29.36 7.81
CA ARG A 375 15.43 29.60 7.38
C ARG A 375 14.50 29.60 8.59
N GLN A 376 13.78 30.69 8.81
CA GLN A 376 12.74 30.80 9.83
C GLN A 376 11.38 30.78 9.14
N ILE A 377 10.46 29.98 9.66
CA ILE A 377 9.14 29.78 9.05
C ILE A 377 8.07 30.00 10.11
N ALA A 378 7.06 30.77 9.77
CA ALA A 378 5.76 30.80 10.44
C ALA A 378 4.68 30.53 9.40
N ALA A 379 3.73 29.64 9.71
CA ALA A 379 2.64 29.32 8.79
C ALA A 379 1.33 29.05 9.53
N ASP A 380 0.21 29.45 8.91
CA ASP A 380 -1.16 29.12 9.30
C ASP A 380 -1.90 28.60 8.06
N LYS A 381 -2.57 27.46 8.20
CA LYS A 381 -3.46 26.93 7.18
C LYS A 381 -4.78 26.51 7.79
N ASN A 382 -5.86 26.94 7.16
CA ASN A 382 -7.23 26.53 7.46
C ASN A 382 -7.89 25.94 6.21
N ARG A 383 -8.46 24.73 6.31
CA ARG A 383 -9.19 24.03 5.25
C ARG A 383 -10.61 23.72 5.67
N GLN A 384 -11.53 23.95 4.73
CA GLN A 384 -12.85 23.32 4.72
C GLN A 384 -12.98 22.43 3.49
N LYS A 385 -13.57 21.25 3.66
CA LYS A 385 -13.76 20.29 2.56
C LYS A 385 -15.11 19.59 2.67
N LEU A 386 -15.79 19.45 1.54
CA LEU A 386 -17.03 18.70 1.37
C LEU A 386 -16.80 17.61 0.34
N ASN A 387 -17.18 16.36 0.62
CA ASN A 387 -17.14 15.25 -0.33
C ASN A 387 -18.53 14.62 -0.47
N LEU A 388 -18.87 14.22 -1.69
CA LEU A 388 -20.12 13.59 -2.08
C LEU A 388 -19.82 12.38 -2.96
N LYS A 389 -20.47 11.25 -2.66
CA LYS A 389 -20.60 10.11 -3.58
C LYS A 389 -22.04 9.62 -3.57
N TYR A 390 -22.64 9.55 -4.75
CA TYR A 390 -24.01 9.12 -4.94
C TYR A 390 -24.08 8.05 -6.03
N ASP A 391 -24.53 6.85 -5.68
CA ASP A 391 -24.75 5.75 -6.60
C ASP A 391 -26.26 5.57 -6.85
N LEU A 392 -26.65 5.56 -8.12
CA LEU A 392 -27.99 5.31 -8.62
C LEU A 392 -28.00 4.04 -9.49
N GLN A 393 -28.53 2.96 -8.94
CA GLN A 393 -28.76 1.71 -9.64
C GLN A 393 -30.15 1.75 -10.30
N PHE A 394 -30.20 1.89 -11.63
CA PHE A 394 -31.46 1.91 -12.38
C PHE A 394 -32.10 0.50 -12.42
N ASP A 395 -31.27 -0.50 -12.73
CA ASP A 395 -31.59 -1.93 -12.84
C ASP A 395 -30.34 -2.78 -12.54
N SER A 396 -30.37 -4.11 -12.68
CA SER A 396 -29.22 -4.98 -12.38
C SER A 396 -27.99 -4.83 -13.30
N LEU A 397 -28.12 -4.09 -14.41
CA LEU A 397 -27.12 -3.92 -15.45
C LEU A 397 -26.63 -2.46 -15.58
N THR A 398 -27.37 -1.49 -15.03
CA THR A 398 -27.17 -0.06 -15.27
C THR A 398 -26.95 0.72 -13.97
N LEU A 399 -25.81 1.39 -13.86
CA LEU A 399 -25.37 2.13 -12.68
C LEU A 399 -24.81 3.51 -13.07
N LEU A 400 -25.30 4.56 -12.40
CA LEU A 400 -24.73 5.90 -12.43
C LEU A 400 -24.08 6.21 -11.09
N THR A 401 -22.82 6.65 -11.11
CA THR A 401 -22.09 7.12 -9.93
C THR A 401 -21.73 8.58 -10.12
N ILE A 402 -22.14 9.44 -9.20
CA ILE A 402 -21.77 10.84 -9.15
C ILE A 402 -20.84 11.02 -7.96
N THR A 403 -19.65 11.55 -8.20
CA THR A 403 -18.71 11.94 -7.15
C THR A 403 -18.40 13.42 -7.26
N GLY A 404 -18.17 14.06 -6.12
CA GLY A 404 -17.75 15.45 -6.09
C GLY A 404 -16.99 15.77 -4.82
N ASN A 405 -15.99 16.64 -4.93
CA ASN A 405 -15.35 17.27 -3.78
C ASN A 405 -15.25 18.78 -4.00
N ALA A 406 -15.43 19.55 -2.94
CA ALA A 406 -15.18 20.97 -2.92
C ALA A 406 -14.31 21.28 -1.70
N SER A 407 -13.24 22.05 -1.87
CA SER A 407 -12.41 22.51 -0.76
C SER A 407 -12.06 23.98 -0.89
N ARG A 408 -11.89 24.61 0.26
CA ARG A 408 -11.37 25.96 0.39
C ARG A 408 -10.27 25.97 1.44
N ASP A 409 -9.10 26.42 1.03
CA ASP A 409 -7.94 26.67 1.87
C ASP A 409 -7.72 28.18 2.00
N ASN A 410 -7.48 28.64 3.22
CA ASN A 410 -6.83 29.93 3.46
C ASN A 410 -5.45 29.61 4.04
N ILE A 411 -4.41 30.16 3.42
CA ILE A 411 -3.01 29.83 3.70
C ILE A 411 -2.26 31.13 3.89
N TRP A 412 -1.66 31.29 5.06
CA TRP A 412 -0.71 32.35 5.34
C TRP A 412 0.65 31.74 5.65
N GLY A 413 1.71 32.37 5.15
CA GLY A 413 3.07 31.96 5.45
C GLY A 413 4.04 33.12 5.42
N GLU A 414 4.99 33.10 6.33
CA GLU A 414 6.14 33.98 6.38
C GLU A 414 7.41 33.13 6.39
N THR A 415 8.34 33.42 5.49
CA THR A 415 9.66 32.79 5.44
C THR A 415 10.73 33.86 5.44
N ARG A 416 11.62 33.79 6.44
CA ARG A 416 12.85 34.59 6.49
C ARG A 416 14.02 33.68 6.18
N ASN A 417 14.86 34.07 5.23
CA ASN A 417 16.02 33.29 4.84
C ASN A 417 17.26 34.18 4.89
N ASN A 418 18.31 33.69 5.54
CA ASN A 418 19.64 34.28 5.51
C ASN A 418 20.63 33.22 5.04
N SER A 419 21.41 33.50 4.00
CA SER A 419 22.40 32.58 3.48
C SER A 419 23.73 33.25 3.15
N GLN A 420 24.80 32.47 3.28
CA GLN A 420 26.15 32.82 2.87
C GLN A 420 26.75 31.68 2.07
N THR A 421 27.30 32.01 0.90
CA THR A 421 28.02 31.07 0.04
C THR A 421 29.51 31.41 0.00
N LEU A 422 30.35 30.41 0.25
CA LEU A 422 31.81 30.50 0.23
C LEU A 422 32.38 29.64 -0.91
N ASN A 423 33.55 30.01 -1.45
CA ASN A 423 34.31 29.17 -2.38
C ASN A 423 35.18 28.14 -1.63
N GLY A 424 35.93 27.31 -2.37
CA GLY A 424 36.85 26.31 -1.81
C GLY A 424 38.02 26.89 -0.98
N ASN A 425 38.34 28.17 -1.17
CA ASN A 425 39.34 28.91 -0.38
C ASN A 425 38.74 29.62 0.84
N LEU A 426 37.45 29.45 1.09
CA LEU A 426 36.67 30.12 2.15
C LEU A 426 36.43 31.63 1.93
N ASP A 427 36.64 32.14 0.71
CA ASP A 427 36.24 33.51 0.37
C ASP A 427 34.72 33.59 0.18
N THR A 428 34.13 34.72 0.54
CA THR A 428 32.69 34.92 0.35
C THR A 428 32.39 35.19 -1.12
N LEU A 429 31.47 34.40 -1.69
CA LEU A 429 30.96 34.60 -3.05
C LEU A 429 29.69 35.44 -3.05
N ASN A 430 28.75 35.14 -2.13
CA ASN A 430 27.52 35.89 -1.97
C ASN A 430 26.93 35.77 -0.56
N THR A 431 26.13 36.76 -0.19
CA THR A 431 25.25 36.75 0.97
C THR A 431 23.85 37.15 0.52
N SER A 432 22.81 36.47 1.02
CA SER A 432 21.42 36.77 0.66
C SER A 432 20.55 36.81 1.90
N GLU A 433 19.82 37.92 2.07
CA GLU A 433 18.72 38.03 3.02
C GLU A 433 17.41 38.12 2.24
N SER A 434 16.39 37.39 2.66
CA SER A 434 15.05 37.51 2.09
C SER A 434 13.93 37.30 3.10
N LEU A 435 12.82 37.99 2.86
CA LEU A 435 11.54 37.86 3.55
C LEU A 435 10.46 37.68 2.49
N ASP A 436 9.80 36.52 2.49
CA ASP A 436 8.64 36.23 1.64
C ASP A 436 7.42 36.03 2.55
N ILE A 437 6.44 36.92 2.42
CA ILE A 437 5.14 36.83 3.10
C ILE A 437 4.10 36.53 2.04
N ASN A 438 3.24 35.56 2.30
CA ASN A 438 2.21 35.17 1.38
C ASN A 438 0.87 34.93 2.08
N ASP A 439 -0.21 35.47 1.51
CA ASP A 439 -1.59 35.21 1.91
C ASP A 439 -2.38 34.76 0.69
N ARG A 440 -2.84 33.51 0.71
CA ARG A 440 -3.52 32.86 -0.42
C ARG A 440 -4.80 32.20 0.00
N LYS A 441 -5.77 32.31 -0.88
CA LYS A 441 -7.02 31.55 -0.86
C LYS A 441 -7.02 30.59 -2.04
N VAL A 442 -7.13 29.29 -1.77
CA VAL A 442 -7.21 28.24 -2.77
C VAL A 442 -8.58 27.57 -2.72
N GLU A 443 -9.30 27.55 -3.83
CA GLU A 443 -10.59 26.89 -3.99
C GLU A 443 -10.48 25.80 -5.04
N ALA A 444 -10.89 24.58 -4.69
CA ALA A 444 -10.88 23.45 -5.60
C ALA A 444 -12.27 22.81 -5.65
N ILE A 445 -12.75 22.52 -6.87
CA ILE A 445 -13.99 21.80 -7.11
C ILE A 445 -13.69 20.72 -8.12
N ASN A 446 -13.91 19.47 -7.75
CA ASN A 446 -13.93 18.36 -8.70
C ASN A 446 -15.29 17.69 -8.68
N ALA A 447 -15.83 17.39 -9.85
CA ALA A 447 -17.06 16.63 -9.98
C ALA A 447 -16.93 15.65 -11.14
N ARG A 448 -17.46 14.44 -10.96
CA ARG A 448 -17.42 13.36 -11.93
C ARG A 448 -18.74 12.61 -11.96
N ALA A 449 -19.20 12.27 -13.15
CA ALA A 449 -20.33 11.39 -13.36
C ALA A 449 -19.86 10.20 -14.21
N LEU A 450 -20.13 8.99 -13.74
CA LEU A 450 -19.78 7.74 -14.42
C LEU A 450 -21.03 6.88 -14.60
N PHE A 451 -21.43 6.72 -15.84
CA PHE A 451 -22.50 5.84 -16.26
C PHE A 451 -21.92 4.55 -16.81
N THR A 452 -22.38 3.41 -16.30
CA THR A 452 -21.99 2.09 -16.80
C THR A 452 -23.24 1.26 -17.07
N ARG A 453 -23.28 0.62 -18.25
CA ARG A 453 -24.33 -0.31 -18.64
C ARG A 453 -23.72 -1.61 -19.15
N LYS A 454 -24.05 -2.72 -18.50
CA LYS A 454 -23.81 -4.06 -19.01
C LYS A 454 -24.91 -4.48 -19.98
N PHE A 455 -24.56 -5.32 -20.94
CA PHE A 455 -25.55 -5.94 -21.82
C PHE A 455 -25.71 -7.43 -21.48
N MET A 456 -26.77 -8.04 -22.00
CA MET A 456 -27.08 -9.45 -21.75
C MET A 456 -25.96 -10.41 -22.22
N LYS A 457 -25.19 -10.01 -23.25
CA LYS A 457 -23.99 -10.74 -23.68
C LYS A 457 -22.88 -10.50 -22.65
N LYS A 458 -22.48 -11.55 -21.92
CA LYS A 458 -21.39 -11.49 -20.93
C LYS A 458 -20.12 -10.90 -21.53
N GLY A 459 -19.52 -9.91 -20.86
CA GLY A 459 -18.33 -9.19 -21.33
C GLY A 459 -18.61 -7.99 -22.24
N ARG A 460 -19.89 -7.75 -22.61
CA ARG A 460 -20.29 -6.54 -23.35
C ARG A 460 -20.75 -5.45 -22.39
N SER A 461 -20.14 -4.28 -22.50
CA SER A 461 -20.45 -3.11 -21.67
C SER A 461 -20.22 -1.79 -22.40
N LEU A 462 -20.92 -0.76 -21.92
CA LEU A 462 -20.75 0.62 -22.30
C LEU A 462 -20.51 1.45 -21.03
N SER A 463 -19.44 2.24 -21.03
CA SER A 463 -19.10 3.16 -19.97
C SER A 463 -18.96 4.57 -20.53
N MET A 464 -19.51 5.56 -19.83
CA MET A 464 -19.38 6.97 -20.15
C MET A 464 -19.00 7.71 -18.89
N ALA A 465 -17.93 8.50 -18.93
CA ALA A 465 -17.55 9.36 -17.83
C ALA A 465 -17.44 10.81 -18.28
N LEU A 466 -17.88 11.70 -17.39
CA LEU A 466 -17.75 13.15 -17.52
C LEU A 466 -17.09 13.67 -16.26
N SER A 467 -16.16 14.61 -16.39
CA SER A 467 -15.46 15.20 -15.27
C SER A 467 -15.22 16.70 -15.48
N ILE A 468 -15.24 17.44 -14.37
CA ILE A 468 -14.81 18.82 -14.29
C ILE A 468 -13.94 18.97 -13.05
N ASN A 469 -12.77 19.58 -13.22
CA ASN A 469 -11.84 19.89 -12.16
C ASN A 469 -11.50 21.37 -12.29
N ASN A 470 -11.83 22.17 -11.29
CA ASN A 470 -11.55 23.59 -11.24
C ASN A 470 -10.71 23.89 -10.01
N ASN A 471 -9.54 24.48 -10.20
CA ASN A 471 -8.66 24.93 -9.13
C ASN A 471 -8.41 26.42 -9.34
N GLU A 472 -8.66 27.22 -8.32
CA GLU A 472 -8.43 28.66 -8.32
C GLU A 472 -7.58 29.02 -7.10
N SER A 473 -6.51 29.78 -7.31
CA SER A 473 -5.62 30.25 -6.26
C SER A 473 -5.42 31.74 -6.46
N ASN A 474 -5.93 32.53 -5.52
CA ASN A 474 -5.81 33.98 -5.54
C ASN A 474 -5.12 34.40 -4.25
N GLY A 475 -4.13 35.28 -4.34
CA GLY A 475 -3.47 35.78 -3.15
C GLY A 475 -2.50 36.90 -3.42
N ASP A 476 -2.21 37.62 -2.36
CA ASP A 476 -1.18 38.65 -2.34
C ASP A 476 0.09 38.10 -1.70
N GLY A 477 1.21 38.75 -1.94
CA GLY A 477 2.46 38.49 -1.26
C GLY A 477 3.37 39.69 -1.24
N TYR A 478 4.37 39.63 -0.37
CA TYR A 478 5.43 40.62 -0.25
C TYR A 478 6.76 39.91 -0.29
N LEU A 479 7.67 40.40 -1.13
CA LEU A 479 9.03 39.89 -1.26
C LEU A 479 9.99 41.04 -0.99
N PHE A 480 10.78 40.90 0.06
CA PHE A 480 12.01 41.66 0.23
C PHE A 480 13.19 40.73 0.04
N SER A 481 14.21 41.13 -0.73
CA SER A 481 15.47 40.42 -0.81
C SER A 481 16.64 41.36 -1.08
N ASP A 482 17.74 41.19 -0.36
CA ASP A 482 19.02 41.85 -0.60
C ASP A 482 20.10 40.77 -0.81
N THR A 483 20.56 40.63 -2.06
CA THR A 483 21.61 39.68 -2.43
C THR A 483 22.87 40.44 -2.85
N LYS A 484 23.93 40.29 -2.04
CA LYS A 484 25.24 40.89 -2.26
C LYS A 484 26.19 39.86 -2.86
N ILE A 485 26.85 40.23 -3.95
CA ILE A 485 27.81 39.39 -4.68
C ILE A 485 29.19 40.00 -4.51
N TYR A 486 30.15 39.17 -4.13
CA TYR A 486 31.52 39.57 -3.87
C TYR A 486 32.46 38.97 -4.92
N LYS A 487 33.50 39.71 -5.25
CA LYS A 487 34.63 39.25 -6.07
C LYS A 487 35.91 39.65 -5.33
N ASP A 488 36.77 38.67 -5.07
CA ASP A 488 38.01 38.86 -4.28
C ASP A 488 37.76 39.50 -2.90
N ASN A 489 36.69 39.08 -2.21
CA ASN A 489 36.19 39.63 -0.94
C ASN A 489 35.81 41.14 -0.97
N VAL A 490 35.67 41.73 -2.16
CA VAL A 490 35.13 43.07 -2.36
C VAL A 490 33.71 42.99 -2.89
N LEU A 491 32.80 43.82 -2.38
CA LEU A 491 31.42 43.90 -2.88
C LEU A 491 31.43 44.35 -4.34
N ALA A 492 31.05 43.44 -5.25
CA ALA A 492 31.03 43.69 -6.68
C ALA A 492 29.64 44.14 -7.18
N ASN A 493 28.57 43.61 -6.58
CA ASN A 493 27.20 43.92 -6.98
C ASN A 493 26.21 43.70 -5.82
N SER A 494 25.08 44.41 -5.82
CA SER A 494 23.95 44.21 -4.91
C SER A 494 22.65 44.17 -5.71
N ILE A 495 21.83 43.16 -5.46
CA ILE A 495 20.53 42.98 -6.12
C ILE A 495 19.46 43.07 -5.04
N ILE A 496 18.66 44.12 -5.10
CA ILE A 496 17.61 44.39 -4.11
C ILE A 496 16.25 44.29 -4.79
N PHE A 497 15.34 43.53 -4.17
CA PHE A 497 13.92 43.50 -4.52
C PHE A 497 13.11 43.91 -3.30
N ASP A 498 12.19 44.85 -3.48
CA ASP A 498 11.15 45.21 -2.50
C ASP A 498 9.84 45.31 -3.29
N GLN A 499 9.04 44.24 -3.25
CA GLN A 499 7.91 44.06 -4.14
C GLN A 499 6.66 43.54 -3.43
N ARG A 500 5.50 44.06 -3.85
CA ARG A 500 4.20 43.41 -3.63
C ARG A 500 3.85 42.58 -4.86
N LYS A 501 3.29 41.39 -4.64
CA LYS A 501 2.88 40.46 -5.70
C LYS A 501 1.38 40.16 -5.62
N ASP A 502 0.65 40.32 -6.71
CA ASP A 502 -0.73 39.84 -6.88
C ASP A 502 -0.67 38.59 -7.77
N ASN A 503 -1.01 37.42 -7.21
CA ASN A 503 -0.94 36.15 -7.88
C ASN A 503 -2.34 35.54 -8.00
N ARG A 504 -2.81 35.36 -9.24
CA ARG A 504 -4.10 34.76 -9.56
C ARG A 504 -3.91 33.66 -10.58
N GLN A 505 -4.20 32.44 -10.16
CA GLN A 505 -4.10 31.25 -10.99
C GLN A 505 -5.46 30.56 -11.04
N LYS A 506 -5.89 30.19 -12.24
CA LYS A 506 -7.11 29.43 -12.45
C LYS A 506 -6.84 28.32 -13.45
N SER A 507 -7.16 27.09 -13.08
CA SER A 507 -7.08 25.91 -13.93
C SER A 507 -8.44 25.22 -13.96
N THR A 508 -9.05 25.13 -15.13
CA THR A 508 -10.29 24.40 -15.36
C THR A 508 -10.02 23.28 -16.37
N THR A 509 -10.12 22.03 -15.93
CA THR A 509 -10.04 20.85 -16.78
C THR A 509 -11.43 20.23 -16.92
N LYS A 510 -11.88 20.05 -18.16
CA LYS A 510 -13.14 19.37 -18.49
C LYS A 510 -12.80 18.14 -19.32
N GLY A 511 -13.32 16.99 -18.92
CA GLY A 511 -13.05 15.72 -19.58
C GLY A 511 -14.31 14.92 -19.84
N GLY A 512 -14.36 14.23 -20.96
CA GLY A 512 -15.37 13.24 -21.28
C GLY A 512 -14.75 12.03 -21.95
N ASN A 513 -15.17 10.83 -21.57
CA ASN A 513 -14.72 9.59 -22.20
C ASN A 513 -15.89 8.62 -22.40
N ILE A 514 -15.85 7.93 -23.53
CA ILE A 514 -16.77 6.84 -23.86
C ILE A 514 -15.95 5.58 -24.11
N SER A 515 -16.37 4.45 -23.54
CA SER A 515 -15.73 3.16 -23.72
C SER A 515 -16.78 2.10 -24.03
N TYR A 516 -16.57 1.36 -25.11
CA TYR A 516 -17.39 0.23 -25.51
C TYR A 516 -16.54 -1.03 -25.57
N THR A 517 -16.99 -2.07 -24.87
CA THR A 517 -16.33 -3.38 -24.88
C THR A 517 -17.21 -4.40 -25.59
N GLU A 518 -16.63 -5.09 -26.57
CA GLU A 518 -17.27 -6.19 -27.29
C GLU A 518 -16.50 -7.51 -27.04
N PRO A 519 -17.16 -8.55 -26.52
CA PRO A 519 -16.58 -9.88 -26.42
C PRO A 519 -16.52 -10.53 -27.81
N LEU A 520 -15.30 -10.69 -28.35
CA LEU A 520 -15.04 -11.38 -29.62
C LEU A 520 -15.17 -12.90 -29.46
N THR A 521 -14.70 -13.42 -28.32
CA THR A 521 -14.87 -14.82 -27.91
C THR A 521 -15.28 -14.89 -26.43
N LYS A 522 -15.34 -16.09 -25.83
CA LYS A 522 -15.58 -16.24 -24.38
C LYS A 522 -14.40 -15.74 -23.53
N GLU A 523 -13.22 -15.63 -24.12
CA GLU A 523 -11.96 -15.32 -23.45
C GLU A 523 -11.33 -14.01 -23.96
N LEU A 524 -11.73 -13.51 -25.14
CA LEU A 524 -11.13 -12.33 -25.77
C LEU A 524 -12.17 -11.20 -25.90
N ASN A 525 -11.83 -10.03 -25.34
CA ASN A 525 -12.62 -8.81 -25.42
C ASN A 525 -11.84 -7.71 -26.17
N LEU A 526 -12.54 -6.99 -27.04
CA LEU A 526 -12.04 -5.76 -27.68
C LEU A 526 -12.68 -4.56 -26.99
N THR A 527 -11.89 -3.61 -26.51
CA THR A 527 -12.36 -2.35 -25.95
C THR A 527 -11.91 -1.19 -26.81
N LEU A 528 -12.88 -0.39 -27.26
CA LEU A 528 -12.66 0.87 -27.96
C LEU A 528 -12.98 2.00 -26.99
N ASN A 529 -12.08 2.97 -26.86
CA ASN A 529 -12.28 4.13 -26.02
C ASN A 529 -11.86 5.41 -26.75
N TYR A 530 -12.71 6.42 -26.61
CA TYR A 530 -12.44 7.78 -27.08
C TYR A 530 -12.57 8.74 -25.90
N GLY A 531 -11.55 9.58 -25.72
CA GLY A 531 -11.49 10.59 -24.69
C GLY A 531 -11.30 11.98 -25.28
N LEU A 532 -11.98 12.97 -24.73
CA LEU A 532 -11.83 14.38 -25.04
C LEU A 532 -11.56 15.15 -23.75
N GLN A 533 -10.48 15.91 -23.71
CA GLN A 533 -10.14 16.74 -22.56
C GLN A 533 -9.77 18.15 -23.00
N ARG A 534 -10.36 19.15 -22.35
CA ARG A 534 -10.03 20.57 -22.51
C ARG A 534 -9.48 21.09 -21.20
N ASN A 535 -8.31 21.72 -21.25
CA ASN A 535 -7.67 22.37 -20.11
C ASN A 535 -7.59 23.86 -20.43
N ASP A 536 -8.27 24.69 -19.66
CA ASP A 536 -8.19 26.14 -19.74
C ASP A 536 -7.44 26.62 -18.48
N ASN A 537 -6.29 27.25 -18.66
CA ASN A 537 -5.45 27.76 -17.58
C ASN A 537 -5.23 29.26 -17.75
N LYS A 538 -5.27 30.00 -16.66
CA LYS A 538 -4.91 31.41 -16.57
C LYS A 538 -3.93 31.60 -15.44
N SER A 539 -2.87 32.36 -15.66
CA SER A 539 -1.87 32.69 -14.66
C SER A 539 -1.54 34.16 -14.78
N LEU A 540 -1.93 34.93 -13.77
CA LEU A 540 -1.57 36.32 -13.59
C LEU A 540 -0.62 36.39 -12.39
N LEU A 541 0.53 37.02 -12.57
CA LEU A 541 1.42 37.43 -11.50
C LEU A 541 1.82 38.86 -11.79
N ASN A 542 1.38 39.80 -10.96
CA ASN A 542 1.82 41.19 -11.07
C ASN A 542 2.77 41.48 -9.93
N SER A 543 3.97 41.91 -10.27
CA SER A 543 4.98 42.33 -9.30
C SER A 543 5.08 43.85 -9.33
N PHE A 544 4.88 44.52 -8.19
CA PHE A 544 4.94 45.97 -8.07
C PHE A 544 6.12 46.37 -7.20
N ASN A 545 7.04 47.16 -7.76
CA ASN A 545 8.20 47.71 -7.05
C ASN A 545 7.78 48.83 -6.10
N ARG A 546 8.57 48.99 -5.03
CA ARG A 546 8.37 50.08 -4.09
C ARG A 546 8.62 51.45 -4.73
N SER A 547 7.76 52.42 -4.51
CA SER A 547 7.85 53.77 -5.12
C SER A 547 8.03 54.91 -4.12
N SER A 548 7.10 55.10 -3.17
CA SER A 548 7.06 56.23 -2.25
C SER A 548 6.45 55.87 -0.88
N ALA A 549 6.41 56.81 0.07
CA ALA A 549 5.87 56.54 1.41
C ALA A 549 4.33 56.52 1.46
N ASP A 550 3.65 57.24 0.57
CA ASP A 550 2.19 57.45 0.62
C ASP A 550 1.40 56.38 -0.18
N ASP A 551 1.99 55.82 -1.23
CA ASP A 551 1.48 54.66 -1.98
C ASP A 551 2.65 53.74 -2.33
N PRO A 552 2.99 52.78 -1.45
CA PRO A 552 4.30 52.15 -1.51
C PRO A 552 4.51 51.24 -2.70
N TYR A 553 3.49 50.66 -3.33
CA TYR A 553 3.67 49.62 -4.37
C TYR A 553 2.79 49.85 -5.60
N ASN A 554 3.14 50.84 -6.43
CA ASN A 554 2.36 51.23 -7.61
C ASN A 554 3.14 51.18 -8.94
N ILE A 555 4.43 50.84 -8.93
CA ILE A 555 5.23 50.69 -10.15
C ILE A 555 5.22 49.23 -10.58
N LEU A 556 4.48 48.89 -11.64
CA LEU A 556 4.49 47.53 -12.19
C LEU A 556 5.88 47.18 -12.76
N ASP A 557 6.46 46.10 -12.28
CA ASP A 557 7.68 45.51 -12.81
C ASP A 557 7.33 44.50 -13.91
N SER A 558 7.39 44.94 -15.16
CA SER A 558 7.06 44.10 -16.31
C SER A 558 8.02 42.92 -16.52
N MET A 559 9.23 42.94 -15.93
CA MET A 559 10.20 41.84 -16.06
C MET A 559 9.84 40.64 -15.17
N TYR A 560 9.20 40.89 -14.03
CA TYR A 560 8.76 39.86 -13.08
C TYR A 560 7.22 39.74 -12.99
N SER A 561 6.52 40.32 -13.96
CA SER A 561 5.08 40.16 -14.12
C SER A 561 4.74 39.26 -15.31
N ASN A 562 3.59 38.58 -15.24
CA ASN A 562 3.05 37.81 -16.35
C ASN A 562 1.52 37.76 -16.34
N ASP A 563 0.93 37.66 -17.52
CA ASP A 563 -0.49 37.37 -17.73
C ASP A 563 -0.61 36.39 -18.90
N TYR A 564 -0.68 35.10 -18.56
CA TYR A 564 -0.80 34.02 -19.53
C TYR A 564 -2.18 33.41 -19.52
N ALA A 565 -2.74 33.24 -20.72
CA ALA A 565 -3.85 32.35 -20.99
C ALA A 565 -3.35 31.15 -21.79
N PHE A 566 -3.72 29.95 -21.36
CA PHE A 566 -3.30 28.68 -21.96
C PHE A 566 -4.51 27.78 -22.14
N ASP A 567 -4.72 27.29 -23.36
CA ASP A 567 -5.70 26.26 -23.65
C ASP A 567 -5.05 25.03 -24.29
N ARG A 568 -5.52 23.86 -23.86
CA ARG A 568 -5.11 22.59 -24.45
C ARG A 568 -6.32 21.72 -24.70
N LEU A 569 -6.50 21.32 -25.95
CA LEU A 569 -7.48 20.33 -26.38
C LEU A 569 -6.77 19.02 -26.70
N SER A 570 -7.15 17.95 -26.01
CA SER A 570 -6.57 16.61 -26.16
C SER A 570 -7.62 15.62 -26.63
N ASN A 571 -7.34 14.92 -27.73
CA ASN A 571 -8.14 13.81 -28.23
C ASN A 571 -7.37 12.52 -28.02
N SER A 572 -7.96 11.56 -27.31
CA SER A 572 -7.35 10.27 -27.00
C SER A 572 -8.13 9.14 -27.67
N TYR A 573 -7.43 8.32 -28.45
CA TYR A 573 -7.97 7.15 -29.12
C TYR A 573 -7.28 5.90 -28.58
N ARG A 574 -8.04 5.06 -27.87
CA ARG A 574 -7.50 3.88 -27.19
C ARG A 574 -8.17 2.61 -27.67
N VAL A 575 -7.35 1.66 -28.10
CA VAL A 575 -7.78 0.31 -28.50
C VAL A 575 -7.11 -0.69 -27.58
N SER A 576 -7.91 -1.55 -26.94
CA SER A 576 -7.40 -2.57 -26.01
C SER A 576 -7.92 -3.96 -26.36
N LEU A 577 -7.03 -4.96 -26.38
CA LEU A 577 -7.34 -6.37 -26.51
C LEU A 577 -7.06 -7.06 -25.18
N ASN A 578 -8.11 -7.62 -24.58
CA ASN A 578 -8.08 -8.27 -23.28
C ASN A 578 -8.37 -9.77 -23.45
N LEU A 579 -7.36 -10.59 -23.18
CA LEU A 579 -7.45 -12.06 -23.14
C LEU A 579 -7.53 -12.50 -21.68
N ASN A 580 -8.54 -13.29 -21.34
CA ASN A 580 -8.73 -13.82 -19.99
C ASN A 580 -9.12 -15.31 -20.04
N ASN A 581 -8.23 -16.15 -19.54
CA ASN A 581 -8.40 -17.59 -19.35
C ASN A 581 -7.92 -17.96 -17.92
N GLU A 582 -8.12 -19.21 -17.48
CA GLU A 582 -7.79 -19.69 -16.14
C GLU A 582 -6.30 -19.54 -15.79
N LYS A 583 -5.41 -19.78 -16.78
CA LYS A 583 -3.95 -19.69 -16.62
C LYS A 583 -3.36 -18.34 -17.04
N ILE A 584 -3.94 -17.66 -18.02
CA ILE A 584 -3.36 -16.47 -18.65
C ILE A 584 -4.36 -15.34 -18.64
N TRP A 585 -3.93 -14.19 -18.15
CA TRP A 585 -4.57 -12.91 -18.39
C TRP A 585 -3.59 -12.01 -19.15
N ALA A 586 -4.02 -11.35 -20.21
CA ALA A 586 -3.20 -10.41 -20.96
C ALA A 586 -4.05 -9.25 -21.48
N ASN A 587 -3.53 -8.03 -21.40
CA ASN A 587 -4.15 -6.82 -21.90
C ASN A 587 -3.14 -6.01 -22.71
N LEU A 588 -3.34 -5.94 -24.02
CA LEU A 588 -2.57 -5.10 -24.94
C LEU A 588 -3.38 -3.84 -25.24
N THR A 589 -2.85 -2.68 -24.89
CA THR A 589 -3.48 -1.38 -25.10
C THR A 589 -2.59 -0.48 -25.95
N ASN A 590 -3.18 0.11 -26.98
CA ASN A 590 -2.55 1.13 -27.81
C ASN A 590 -3.30 2.43 -27.61
N ASN A 591 -2.60 3.47 -27.17
CA ASN A 591 -3.17 4.79 -26.94
C ASN A 591 -2.50 5.84 -27.83
N LEU A 592 -3.28 6.47 -28.70
CA LEU A 592 -2.86 7.56 -29.57
C LEU A 592 -3.50 8.85 -29.07
N ASN A 593 -2.70 9.86 -28.73
CA ASN A 593 -3.20 11.17 -28.31
C ASN A 593 -2.81 12.23 -29.34
N ASN A 594 -3.77 13.08 -29.70
CA ASN A 594 -3.57 14.28 -30.49
C ASN A 594 -3.87 15.50 -29.61
N ASP A 595 -2.81 16.19 -29.20
CA ASP A 595 -2.86 17.36 -28.34
C ASP A 595 -2.63 18.62 -29.17
N ARG A 596 -3.54 19.58 -29.07
CA ARG A 596 -3.37 20.94 -29.59
C ARG A 596 -3.31 21.91 -28.42
N LEU A 597 -2.25 22.68 -28.38
CA LEU A 597 -1.90 23.62 -27.32
C LEU A 597 -1.83 25.02 -27.91
N HIS A 598 -2.49 25.97 -27.28
CA HIS A 598 -2.44 27.37 -27.61
C HIS A 598 -2.19 28.18 -26.34
N GLN A 599 -1.32 29.17 -26.44
CA GLN A 599 -0.95 30.05 -25.34
C GLN A 599 -0.85 31.48 -25.85
N GLN A 600 -1.38 32.40 -25.05
CA GLN A 600 -1.32 33.83 -25.29
C GLN A 600 -0.71 34.51 -24.06
N ASN A 601 0.23 35.43 -24.30
CA ASN A 601 0.71 36.37 -23.30
C ASN A 601 0.01 37.70 -23.52
N ASN A 602 -0.85 38.12 -22.58
CA ASN A 602 -1.65 39.33 -22.73
C ASN A 602 -0.80 40.61 -22.60
N TYR A 603 0.38 40.54 -21.97
CA TYR A 603 1.27 41.71 -21.86
C TYR A 603 2.03 42.02 -23.15
N THR A 604 2.58 40.99 -23.79
CA THR A 604 3.36 41.14 -25.02
C THR A 604 2.52 40.93 -26.28
N ASN A 605 1.26 40.51 -26.12
CA ASN A 605 0.36 40.07 -27.18
C ASN A 605 0.97 38.99 -28.10
N SER A 606 1.85 38.15 -27.54
CA SER A 606 2.52 37.06 -28.26
C SER A 606 1.75 35.76 -28.12
N GLU A 607 1.65 34.99 -29.20
CA GLU A 607 0.95 33.70 -29.23
C GLU A 607 1.90 32.55 -29.57
N LEU A 608 1.66 31.39 -28.96
CA LEU A 608 2.36 30.15 -29.24
C LEU A 608 1.35 29.02 -29.45
N THR A 609 1.41 28.36 -30.60
CA THR A 609 0.57 27.19 -30.90
C THR A 609 1.44 25.99 -31.21
N ARG A 610 1.13 24.84 -30.59
CA ARG A 610 1.84 23.57 -30.83
C ARG A 610 0.86 22.41 -30.94
N SER A 611 1.19 21.45 -31.80
CA SER A 611 0.43 20.21 -31.96
C SER A 611 1.35 19.01 -31.77
N PHE A 612 0.89 18.02 -31.01
CA PHE A 612 1.65 16.81 -30.72
C PHE A 612 0.79 15.58 -30.99
N LEU A 613 1.34 14.63 -31.75
CA LEU A 613 0.79 13.29 -31.89
C LEU A 613 1.68 12.33 -31.10
N THR A 614 1.14 11.69 -30.07
CA THR A 614 1.90 10.76 -29.21
C THR A 614 1.30 9.36 -29.25
N TYR A 615 2.16 8.35 -29.35
CA TYR A 615 1.80 6.95 -29.33
C TYR A 615 2.34 6.28 -28.06
N ASN A 616 1.45 5.75 -27.23
CA ASN A 616 1.76 5.24 -25.90
C ASN A 616 1.26 3.79 -25.78
N PRO A 617 2.08 2.79 -26.15
CA PRO A 617 1.71 1.37 -26.02
C PRO A 617 1.84 0.88 -24.59
N SER A 618 1.02 -0.10 -24.21
CA SER A 618 1.19 -0.84 -22.96
C SER A 618 0.75 -2.29 -23.10
N LEU A 619 1.47 -3.18 -22.43
CA LEU A 619 1.15 -4.60 -22.36
C LEU A 619 1.20 -5.02 -20.90
N SER A 620 0.11 -5.60 -20.41
CA SER A 620 0.05 -6.22 -19.09
C SER A 620 -0.28 -7.69 -19.24
N MET A 621 0.45 -8.57 -18.55
CA MET A 621 0.28 -10.02 -18.66
C MET A 621 0.47 -10.66 -17.30
N SER A 622 -0.34 -11.68 -17.01
CA SER A 622 -0.26 -12.49 -15.80
C SER A 622 -0.35 -13.96 -16.18
N TYR A 623 0.61 -14.76 -15.73
CA TYR A 623 0.67 -16.20 -15.92
C TYR A 623 0.60 -16.93 -14.57
N ARG A 624 -0.49 -17.67 -14.35
CA ARG A 624 -0.72 -18.47 -13.14
C ARG A 624 -0.16 -19.88 -13.34
N PHE A 625 0.95 -20.19 -12.67
CA PHE A 625 1.52 -21.55 -12.64
C PHE A 625 0.66 -22.50 -11.80
N THR A 626 0.18 -22.00 -10.65
CA THR A 626 -0.73 -22.69 -9.74
C THR A 626 -1.73 -21.68 -9.18
N LYS A 627 -2.71 -22.12 -8.38
CA LYS A 627 -3.60 -21.20 -7.65
C LYS A 627 -2.84 -20.26 -6.69
N SER A 628 -1.61 -20.60 -6.29
CA SER A 628 -0.81 -19.84 -5.33
C SER A 628 0.52 -19.32 -5.87
N SER A 629 0.79 -19.46 -7.17
CA SER A 629 2.01 -18.98 -7.84
C SER A 629 1.69 -18.27 -9.16
N ASN A 630 2.15 -17.03 -9.31
CA ASN A 630 1.84 -16.18 -10.46
C ASN A 630 3.07 -15.35 -10.88
N LEU A 631 3.27 -15.20 -12.18
CA LEU A 631 4.20 -14.24 -12.79
C LEU A 631 3.41 -13.14 -13.46
N TYR A 632 3.74 -11.90 -13.16
CA TYR A 632 3.14 -10.71 -13.73
C TYR A 632 4.19 -9.91 -14.48
N PHE A 633 3.87 -9.49 -15.70
CA PHE A 633 4.73 -8.72 -16.58
C PHE A 633 3.96 -7.50 -17.08
N ASN A 634 4.57 -6.33 -16.96
CA ASN A 634 4.06 -5.09 -17.53
C ASN A 634 5.14 -4.41 -18.36
N TYR A 635 4.72 -3.89 -19.49
CA TYR A 635 5.46 -2.94 -20.31
C TYR A 635 4.61 -1.70 -20.53
N SER A 636 5.22 -0.52 -20.43
CA SER A 636 4.60 0.74 -20.83
C SER A 636 5.59 1.65 -21.54
N GLY A 637 5.25 2.06 -22.75
CA GLY A 637 5.92 3.13 -23.50
C GLY A 637 5.15 4.44 -23.36
N ARG A 638 5.83 5.52 -22.98
CA ARG A 638 5.21 6.84 -22.81
C ARG A 638 6.06 7.94 -23.43
N ASN A 639 5.40 8.84 -24.15
CA ASN A 639 5.99 10.10 -24.59
C ASN A 639 5.93 11.12 -23.46
N GLN A 640 7.04 11.82 -23.24
CA GLN A 640 7.14 12.95 -22.35
C GLN A 640 7.32 14.21 -23.20
N LEU A 641 6.27 15.03 -23.27
CA LEU A 641 6.32 16.32 -23.95
C LEU A 641 7.15 17.31 -23.12
N PRO A 642 7.91 18.22 -23.76
CA PRO A 642 8.56 19.31 -23.06
C PRO A 642 7.50 20.20 -22.39
N SER A 643 7.72 20.53 -21.12
CA SER A 643 6.85 21.44 -20.40
C SER A 643 7.06 22.89 -20.84
N LEU A 644 6.06 23.74 -20.62
CA LEU A 644 6.15 25.15 -20.96
C LEU A 644 7.34 25.83 -20.25
N ASN A 645 7.55 25.54 -18.97
CA ASN A 645 8.69 26.10 -18.22
C ASN A 645 10.06 25.68 -18.78
N GLN A 646 10.16 24.55 -19.50
CA GLN A 646 11.40 24.15 -20.17
C GLN A 646 11.62 24.90 -21.49
N ILE A 647 10.53 25.26 -22.18
CA ILE A 647 10.52 25.97 -23.45
C ILE A 647 10.68 27.48 -23.24
N GLN A 648 9.92 28.04 -22.30
CA GLN A 648 9.81 29.45 -21.98
C GLN A 648 9.49 29.61 -20.47
N PRO A 649 10.50 29.48 -19.59
CA PRO A 649 10.32 29.69 -18.16
C PRO A 649 9.92 31.12 -17.86
N LEU A 650 9.08 31.28 -16.85
CA LEU A 650 8.79 32.59 -16.30
C LEU A 650 9.98 33.05 -15.47
N ARG A 651 10.39 34.31 -15.65
CA ARG A 651 11.42 34.90 -14.80
C ARG A 651 10.87 35.04 -13.39
N SER A 652 11.58 34.46 -12.42
CA SER A 652 11.29 34.63 -11.00
C SER A 652 12.46 35.35 -10.35
N ASN A 653 12.15 36.24 -9.40
CA ASN A 653 13.11 36.92 -8.53
C ASN A 653 13.01 36.47 -7.06
N GLN A 654 12.26 35.40 -6.77
CA GLN A 654 12.31 34.79 -5.44
C GLN A 654 13.69 34.20 -5.13
N ASP A 655 14.44 33.83 -6.16
CA ASP A 655 15.83 33.41 -6.08
C ASP A 655 16.64 34.15 -7.14
N ALA A 656 17.37 35.19 -6.71
CA ALA A 656 18.15 36.04 -7.60
C ALA A 656 19.41 35.34 -8.16
N LEU A 657 19.86 34.25 -7.51
CA LEU A 657 21.07 33.52 -7.88
C LEU A 657 20.79 32.44 -8.92
N ASN A 658 19.54 31.97 -9.05
CA ASN A 658 19.18 30.87 -9.93
C ASN A 658 18.19 31.31 -11.03
N GLN A 659 18.66 31.36 -12.28
CA GLN A 659 17.87 31.80 -13.43
C GLN A 659 17.58 30.65 -14.39
N TYR A 660 16.36 30.60 -14.92
CA TYR A 660 15.94 29.58 -15.88
C TYR A 660 15.84 30.16 -17.28
N ILE A 661 16.46 29.49 -18.25
CA ILE A 661 16.48 29.86 -19.66
C ILE A 661 15.73 28.81 -20.46
N GLY A 662 14.79 29.28 -21.27
CA GLY A 662 13.97 28.43 -22.13
C GLY A 662 14.73 27.85 -23.32
N ASN A 663 14.26 26.69 -23.79
CA ASN A 663 14.71 26.09 -25.03
C ASN A 663 13.52 25.69 -25.90
N GLU A 664 13.26 26.46 -26.94
CA GLU A 664 12.11 26.22 -27.83
C GLU A 664 12.26 24.99 -28.73
N ASN A 665 13.50 24.53 -28.93
CA ASN A 665 13.87 23.42 -29.82
C ASN A 665 13.71 22.03 -29.18
N LEU A 666 13.18 21.95 -27.95
CA LEU A 666 13.03 20.67 -27.26
C LEU A 666 12.07 19.74 -27.99
N LYS A 667 12.50 18.50 -28.17
CA LYS A 667 11.74 17.38 -28.72
C LYS A 667 11.21 16.49 -27.61
N PRO A 668 10.07 15.79 -27.81
CA PRO A 668 9.59 14.81 -26.86
C PRO A 668 10.62 13.71 -26.55
N ALA A 669 10.69 13.31 -25.29
CA ALA A 669 11.43 12.14 -24.85
C ALA A 669 10.52 10.90 -24.86
N PHE A 670 11.09 9.70 -24.99
CA PHE A 670 10.32 8.46 -24.94
C PHE A 670 10.86 7.53 -23.85
N SER A 671 10.00 7.22 -22.88
CA SER A 671 10.34 6.36 -21.74
C SER A 671 9.71 4.99 -21.90
N ASN A 672 10.51 3.95 -21.69
CA ASN A 672 10.08 2.56 -21.64
C ASN A 672 10.25 2.03 -20.23
N SER A 673 9.17 1.52 -19.64
CA SER A 673 9.21 0.89 -18.33
C SER A 673 8.80 -0.58 -18.44
N PHE A 674 9.61 -1.45 -17.86
CA PHE A 674 9.38 -2.89 -17.74
C PHE A 674 9.26 -3.25 -16.28
N ASN A 675 8.26 -4.04 -15.91
CA ASN A 675 8.05 -4.50 -14.56
C ASN A 675 7.71 -5.99 -14.59
N LEU A 676 8.52 -6.82 -13.94
CA LEU A 676 8.32 -8.26 -13.85
C LEU A 676 8.23 -8.63 -12.37
N ASN A 677 7.19 -9.35 -11.98
CA ASN A 677 6.94 -9.76 -10.59
C ASN A 677 6.50 -11.22 -10.52
N TYR A 678 7.29 -12.04 -9.85
CA TYR A 678 6.92 -13.39 -9.47
C TYR A 678 6.51 -13.44 -8.01
N ASN A 679 5.41 -14.12 -7.71
CA ASN A 679 4.93 -14.35 -6.35
C ASN A 679 4.52 -15.81 -6.19
N SER A 680 4.88 -16.42 -5.06
CA SER A 680 4.47 -17.78 -4.69
C SER A 680 4.17 -17.90 -3.20
N SER A 681 3.10 -18.59 -2.85
CA SER A 681 2.66 -18.78 -1.46
C SER A 681 2.33 -20.25 -1.17
N LYS A 682 2.74 -20.73 0.01
CA LYS A 682 2.39 -22.05 0.56
C LYS A 682 1.76 -21.86 1.94
N MET A 683 0.45 -21.66 1.97
CA MET A 683 -0.32 -21.29 3.17
C MET A 683 -0.12 -22.28 4.35
N LEU A 684 -0.22 -23.60 4.10
CA LEU A 684 -0.05 -24.61 5.15
C LEU A 684 1.37 -24.69 5.70
N ALA A 685 2.37 -24.35 4.87
CA ALA A 685 3.77 -24.29 5.29
C ALA A 685 4.11 -22.98 6.00
N GLY A 686 3.29 -21.93 5.83
CA GLY A 686 3.56 -20.58 6.33
C GLY A 686 4.71 -19.90 5.61
N SER A 687 4.92 -20.19 4.31
CA SER A 687 5.98 -19.58 3.52
C SER A 687 5.48 -18.80 2.31
N TYR A 688 6.18 -17.72 1.99
CA TYR A 688 5.87 -16.80 0.89
C TYR A 688 7.16 -16.30 0.25
N MET A 689 7.20 -16.27 -1.08
CA MET A 689 8.33 -15.78 -1.86
C MET A 689 7.84 -14.77 -2.88
N TYR A 690 8.61 -13.71 -3.05
CA TYR A 690 8.43 -12.78 -4.15
C TYR A 690 9.77 -12.36 -4.73
N ILE A 691 9.77 -12.13 -6.04
CA ILE A 691 10.92 -11.61 -6.79
C ILE A 691 10.36 -10.62 -7.78
N GLY A 692 10.92 -9.42 -7.85
CA GLY A 692 10.53 -8.42 -8.81
C GLY A 692 11.72 -7.68 -9.40
N THR A 693 11.52 -7.16 -10.61
CA THR A 693 12.45 -6.26 -11.27
C THR A 693 11.68 -5.17 -12.00
N TYR A 694 12.20 -3.96 -11.92
CA TYR A 694 11.72 -2.78 -12.63
C TYR A 694 12.89 -2.17 -13.38
N ILE A 695 12.72 -1.96 -14.68
CA ILE A 695 13.73 -1.34 -15.54
C ILE A 695 13.05 -0.19 -16.28
N ASN A 696 13.64 0.99 -16.21
CA ASN A 696 13.21 2.14 -16.98
C ASN A 696 14.38 2.69 -17.78
N PHE A 697 14.13 3.00 -19.05
CA PHE A 697 15.07 3.75 -19.86
C PHE A 697 14.36 4.83 -20.68
N THR A 698 14.99 5.99 -20.76
CA THR A 698 14.43 7.16 -21.43
C THR A 698 15.36 7.58 -22.56
N ASN A 699 14.88 7.42 -23.79
CA ASN A 699 15.54 7.90 -25.00
C ASN A 699 15.24 9.38 -25.18
N ASN A 700 16.22 10.12 -25.71
CA ASN A 700 16.09 11.55 -25.98
C ASN A 700 15.69 12.35 -24.72
N ALA A 701 16.25 11.96 -23.57
CA ALA A 701 15.84 12.49 -22.28
C ALA A 701 16.02 14.02 -22.21
N LEU A 702 15.08 14.72 -21.58
CA LEU A 702 15.19 16.14 -21.30
C LEU A 702 16.10 16.31 -20.08
N ILE A 703 17.33 16.81 -20.29
CA ILE A 703 18.30 17.06 -19.24
C ILE A 703 18.46 18.56 -18.98
N GLN A 704 18.76 18.91 -17.73
CA GLN A 704 19.01 20.29 -17.34
C GLN A 704 20.52 20.55 -17.34
N ASN A 705 20.94 21.55 -18.11
CA ASN A 705 22.29 22.05 -18.15
C ASN A 705 22.42 23.22 -17.17
N VAL A 706 23.47 23.22 -16.37
CA VAL A 706 23.78 24.30 -15.42
C VAL A 706 25.04 25.01 -15.89
N GLU A 707 24.97 26.32 -16.01
CA GLU A 707 26.12 27.20 -16.24
C GLU A 707 26.26 28.11 -15.02
N THR A 708 27.33 27.91 -14.26
CA THR A 708 27.64 28.73 -13.08
C THR A 708 28.57 29.87 -13.50
N LEU A 709 28.10 31.10 -13.32
CA LEU A 709 28.81 32.34 -13.60
C LEU A 709 29.58 32.83 -12.35
N ASP A 710 30.46 33.80 -12.56
CA ASP A 710 31.15 34.54 -11.49
C ASP A 710 30.15 35.00 -10.39
N GLY A 711 30.55 34.86 -9.13
CA GLY A 711 29.71 35.23 -7.97
C GLY A 711 28.70 34.16 -7.53
N GLY A 712 28.72 32.97 -8.14
CA GLY A 712 27.88 31.82 -7.74
C GLY A 712 26.46 31.85 -8.30
N ARG A 713 26.21 32.63 -9.35
CA ARG A 713 24.92 32.67 -10.07
C ARG A 713 24.82 31.49 -11.04
N ASN A 714 23.69 30.78 -11.08
CA ASN A 714 23.45 29.65 -11.97
C ASN A 714 22.40 29.98 -13.04
N ASN A 715 22.72 29.63 -14.29
CA ASN A 715 21.79 29.62 -15.40
C ASN A 715 21.41 28.17 -15.74
N PHE A 716 20.13 27.87 -15.68
CA PHE A 716 19.59 26.54 -15.97
C PHE A 716 18.93 26.53 -17.35
N LYS A 717 19.41 25.69 -18.26
CA LYS A 717 18.84 25.53 -19.61
C LYS A 717 18.59 24.06 -19.91
N TRP A 718 17.42 23.74 -20.46
CA TRP A 718 17.08 22.36 -20.82
C TRP A 718 17.60 21.99 -22.21
N ALA A 719 17.99 20.72 -22.39
CA ALA A 719 18.44 20.17 -23.67
C ALA A 719 17.98 18.71 -23.82
N ASN A 720 17.89 18.25 -25.08
CA ASN A 720 17.67 16.85 -25.42
C ASN A 720 18.99 16.07 -25.36
N LEU A 721 18.96 14.89 -24.76
CA LEU A 721 20.10 13.97 -24.70
C LEU A 721 20.03 12.99 -25.88
N ASP A 722 20.61 13.37 -27.02
CA ASP A 722 20.47 12.63 -28.28
C ASP A 722 21.29 11.31 -28.31
N ASP A 723 22.50 11.31 -27.74
CA ASP A 723 23.47 10.19 -27.87
C ASP A 723 23.55 9.26 -26.64
N HIS A 724 22.77 9.54 -25.60
CA HIS A 724 22.81 8.77 -24.36
C HIS A 724 21.40 8.49 -23.82
N THR A 725 21.30 7.46 -22.99
CA THR A 725 20.01 7.00 -22.43
C THR A 725 20.10 7.00 -20.91
N ASN A 726 19.21 7.74 -20.26
CA ASN A 726 19.02 7.63 -18.81
C ASN A 726 18.43 6.27 -18.48
N GLN A 727 18.95 5.61 -17.46
CA GLN A 727 18.53 4.26 -17.07
C GLN A 727 18.31 4.19 -15.57
N SER A 728 17.29 3.48 -15.15
CA SER A 728 17.13 3.04 -13.76
C SER A 728 16.71 1.58 -13.71
N ILE A 729 17.25 0.87 -12.73
CA ILE A 729 16.96 -0.53 -12.45
C ILE A 729 16.69 -0.68 -10.96
N SER A 730 15.63 -1.40 -10.62
CA SER A 730 15.34 -1.81 -9.25
C SER A 730 15.04 -3.30 -9.27
N ALA A 731 15.72 -4.08 -8.45
CA ALA A 731 15.44 -5.50 -8.26
C ALA A 731 15.18 -5.76 -6.79
N TRP A 732 14.19 -6.59 -6.51
CA TRP A 732 13.82 -6.93 -5.14
C TRP A 732 13.45 -8.38 -5.02
N GLY A 733 13.71 -8.96 -3.87
CA GLY A 733 13.29 -10.31 -3.56
C GLY A 733 13.11 -10.48 -2.07
N GLY A 734 12.23 -11.39 -1.68
CA GLY A 734 12.06 -11.74 -0.28
C GLY A 734 11.50 -13.12 -0.13
N TYR A 735 11.88 -13.76 0.97
CA TYR A 735 11.36 -15.08 1.34
C TYR A 735 10.98 -15.07 2.81
N SER A 736 9.68 -15.12 3.09
CA SER A 736 9.16 -15.18 4.45
C SER A 736 8.81 -16.62 4.82
N PHE A 737 9.18 -17.05 6.02
CA PHE A 737 8.90 -18.38 6.54
C PHE A 737 8.88 -18.39 8.08
N LYS A 738 8.25 -19.41 8.66
CA LYS A 738 8.25 -19.64 10.11
C LYS A 738 9.62 -20.17 10.56
N LEU A 739 10.40 -19.35 11.26
CA LEU A 739 11.66 -19.76 11.88
C LEU A 739 11.43 -20.81 12.98
N SER A 740 10.33 -20.65 13.75
CA SER A 740 9.87 -21.65 14.71
C SER A 740 8.35 -21.68 14.76
N LYS A 741 7.75 -22.80 14.33
CA LYS A 741 6.30 -23.01 14.41
C LYS A 741 5.80 -23.09 15.86
N LYS A 742 6.59 -23.67 16.77
CA LYS A 742 6.23 -23.81 18.20
C LYS A 742 6.18 -22.47 18.92
N LEU A 743 7.13 -21.57 18.63
CA LEU A 743 7.21 -20.25 19.25
C LEU A 743 6.47 -19.17 18.45
N ASN A 744 5.89 -19.55 17.30
CA ASN A 744 5.26 -18.65 16.35
C ASN A 744 6.17 -17.47 15.94
N ILE A 745 7.44 -17.77 15.63
CA ILE A 745 8.42 -16.77 15.19
C ILE A 745 8.43 -16.75 13.67
N ASP A 746 8.12 -15.58 13.12
CA ASP A 746 8.17 -15.27 11.70
C ASP A 746 9.52 -14.64 11.34
N ASN A 747 9.96 -14.93 10.12
CA ASN A 747 11.14 -14.31 9.57
C ASN A 747 10.99 -14.03 8.09
N GLY A 748 11.66 -12.98 7.61
CA GLY A 748 11.65 -12.61 6.19
C GLY A 748 12.92 -11.87 5.78
N PRO A 749 13.98 -12.57 5.32
CA PRO A 749 15.05 -11.95 4.56
C PRO A 749 14.52 -11.33 3.27
N ARG A 750 15.06 -10.17 2.94
CA ARG A 750 14.75 -9.36 1.77
C ARG A 750 16.04 -8.82 1.17
N LEU A 751 16.08 -8.70 -0.15
CA LEU A 751 17.16 -8.08 -0.89
C LEU A 751 16.55 -6.97 -1.75
N TYR A 752 17.21 -5.82 -1.78
CA TYR A 752 16.85 -4.67 -2.60
C TYR A 752 18.09 -4.12 -3.27
N ILE A 753 18.05 -4.00 -4.59
CA ILE A 753 19.13 -3.43 -5.40
C ILE A 753 18.51 -2.32 -6.23
N ASN A 754 19.04 -1.10 -6.13
CA ASN A 754 18.67 -0.02 -7.06
C ASN A 754 19.89 0.52 -7.73
N GLY A 755 19.73 0.82 -9.01
CA GLY A 755 20.72 1.42 -9.84
C GLY A 755 20.12 2.54 -10.66
N SER A 756 20.85 3.63 -10.81
CA SER A 756 20.53 4.66 -11.80
C SER A 756 21.79 5.11 -12.49
N LYS A 757 21.66 5.38 -13.78
CA LYS A 757 22.65 6.03 -14.62
C LYS A 757 22.00 7.24 -15.25
N THR A 758 22.44 8.41 -14.83
CA THR A 758 21.87 9.71 -15.25
C THR A 758 22.95 10.60 -15.83
N PHE A 759 22.52 11.50 -16.70
CA PHE A 759 23.39 12.49 -17.32
C PHE A 759 22.86 13.90 -17.05
N ASN A 760 23.78 14.82 -16.78
CA ASN A 760 23.52 16.26 -16.76
C ASN A 760 24.73 16.99 -17.33
N SER A 761 24.59 18.28 -17.66
CA SER A 761 25.72 19.10 -18.10
C SER A 761 25.99 20.20 -17.09
N VAL A 762 27.25 20.40 -16.73
CA VAL A 762 27.70 21.48 -15.83
C VAL A 762 28.83 22.23 -16.54
N ASN A 763 28.69 23.54 -16.71
CA ASN A 763 29.62 24.41 -17.43
C ASN A 763 30.02 23.83 -18.81
N SER A 764 29.03 23.37 -19.57
CA SER A 764 29.18 22.71 -20.89
C SER A 764 29.97 21.39 -20.89
N LYS A 765 30.29 20.82 -19.73
CA LYS A 765 30.90 19.49 -19.62
C LYS A 765 29.84 18.47 -19.20
N LEU A 766 29.78 17.36 -19.94
CA LEU A 766 28.85 16.27 -19.64
C LEU A 766 29.29 15.54 -18.37
N ASN A 767 28.38 15.44 -17.41
CA ASN A 767 28.51 14.62 -16.22
C ASN A 767 27.70 13.35 -16.36
N LYS A 768 28.36 12.22 -16.19
CA LYS A 768 27.74 10.91 -16.03
C LYS A 768 27.75 10.56 -14.54
N ILE A 769 26.59 10.20 -14.02
CA ILE A 769 26.42 9.82 -12.62
C ILE A 769 25.88 8.39 -12.57
N ASP A 770 26.66 7.51 -11.98
CA ASP A 770 26.24 6.13 -11.69
C ASP A 770 25.98 6.04 -10.17
N ASN A 771 24.78 5.65 -9.77
CA ASN A 771 24.40 5.45 -8.38
C ASN A 771 23.85 4.04 -8.19
N MET A 772 24.48 3.25 -7.33
CA MET A 772 24.07 1.88 -7.00
C MET A 772 23.87 1.75 -5.50
N SER A 773 22.73 1.21 -5.08
CA SER A 773 22.42 0.90 -3.69
C SER A 773 22.13 -0.59 -3.54
N TYR A 774 22.78 -1.21 -2.56
CA TYR A 774 22.55 -2.60 -2.18
C TYR A 774 22.02 -2.59 -0.75
N SER A 775 20.82 -3.08 -0.54
CA SER A 775 20.19 -3.14 0.78
C SER A 775 19.72 -4.55 1.09
N ILE A 776 20.03 -5.01 2.29
CA ILE A 776 19.51 -6.28 2.82
C ILE A 776 18.52 -5.92 3.90
N GLY A 777 17.30 -6.43 3.81
CA GLY A 777 16.29 -6.30 4.85
C GLY A 777 16.14 -7.61 5.59
N TYR A 778 16.01 -7.57 6.91
CA TYR A 778 15.71 -8.73 7.73
C TYR A 778 14.64 -8.35 8.75
N ASN A 779 13.43 -8.89 8.55
CA ASN A 779 12.36 -8.80 9.54
C ASN A 779 12.35 -10.07 10.37
N ILE A 780 12.33 -9.92 11.68
CA ILE A 780 12.04 -11.00 12.63
C ILE A 780 10.94 -10.54 13.57
N SER A 781 9.91 -11.36 13.73
CA SER A 781 8.76 -10.97 14.53
C SER A 781 8.12 -12.15 15.23
N LYS A 782 7.43 -11.83 16.33
CA LYS A 782 6.62 -12.76 17.10
C LYS A 782 5.41 -11.98 17.59
N ASN A 783 4.25 -12.32 17.02
CA ASN A 783 2.98 -11.71 17.37
C ASN A 783 2.29 -12.51 18.47
N THR A 784 2.10 -11.92 19.64
CA THR A 784 1.37 -12.52 20.77
C THR A 784 0.68 -11.47 21.63
N THR A 785 -0.44 -11.84 22.24
CA THR A 785 -1.13 -11.01 23.25
C THR A 785 -0.74 -11.37 24.69
N LYS A 786 0.15 -12.36 24.86
CA LYS A 786 0.63 -12.84 26.16
C LYS A 786 2.14 -13.03 26.17
N GLY A 787 2.79 -12.60 27.25
CA GLY A 787 4.24 -12.67 27.39
C GLY A 787 4.95 -11.68 26.48
N PHE A 788 6.01 -12.12 25.80
CA PHE A 788 6.88 -11.28 25.00
C PHE A 788 6.50 -11.29 23.51
N ASP A 789 6.25 -10.09 22.98
CA ASP A 789 5.87 -9.74 21.61
C ASP A 789 6.92 -8.79 21.03
N PHE A 790 7.33 -9.00 19.78
CA PHE A 790 8.31 -8.13 19.14
C PHE A 790 8.17 -8.13 17.61
N ASP A 791 8.55 -7.01 16.99
CA ASP A 791 8.80 -6.89 15.55
C ASP A 791 10.06 -6.05 15.38
N ILE A 792 11.07 -6.61 14.72
CA ILE A 792 12.36 -5.97 14.53
C ILE A 792 12.71 -6.03 13.05
N ASN A 793 13.00 -4.87 12.48
CA ASN A 793 13.48 -4.71 11.12
C ASN A 793 14.94 -4.22 11.16
N LEU A 794 15.79 -4.93 10.44
CA LEU A 794 17.20 -4.58 10.21
C LEU A 794 17.40 -4.33 8.73
N SER A 795 18.01 -3.21 8.37
CA SER A 795 18.18 -2.79 6.98
C SER A 795 19.58 -2.22 6.72
N PRO A 796 20.67 -3.02 6.81
CA PRO A 796 21.97 -2.61 6.33
C PRO A 796 21.94 -2.35 4.82
N SER A 797 22.64 -1.29 4.41
CA SER A 797 22.73 -0.86 3.03
C SER A 797 24.07 -0.23 2.72
N TYR A 798 24.50 -0.36 1.47
CA TYR A 798 25.72 0.24 0.95
C TYR A 798 25.38 0.98 -0.34
N GLN A 799 25.71 2.26 -0.38
CA GLN A 799 25.51 3.11 -1.54
C GLN A 799 26.86 3.41 -2.19
N LYS A 800 26.91 3.29 -3.51
CA LYS A 800 28.01 3.70 -4.37
C LYS A 800 27.54 4.79 -5.30
N MET A 801 28.24 5.92 -5.32
CA MET A 801 27.92 7.02 -6.21
C MET A 801 29.21 7.52 -6.86
N SER A 802 29.28 7.43 -8.18
CA SER A 802 30.41 7.92 -8.95
C SER A 802 30.00 8.97 -9.97
N SER A 803 30.81 10.03 -10.09
CA SER A 803 30.63 11.12 -11.07
C SER A 803 31.82 11.18 -12.02
N SER A 804 31.57 11.38 -13.32
CA SER A 804 32.65 11.55 -14.29
C SER A 804 33.33 12.91 -14.24
N LEU A 805 32.68 13.95 -13.72
CA LEU A 805 33.28 15.28 -13.58
C LEU A 805 34.12 15.46 -12.32
N GLN A 806 33.82 14.70 -11.25
CA GLN A 806 34.53 14.77 -9.98
C GLN A 806 34.77 13.38 -9.39
N PRO A 807 35.62 12.53 -10.01
CA PRO A 807 35.88 11.17 -9.50
C PRO A 807 36.50 11.13 -8.10
N ASP A 808 37.28 12.15 -7.75
CA ASP A 808 37.93 12.27 -6.43
C ASP A 808 36.94 12.60 -5.31
N GLN A 809 35.68 12.88 -5.65
CA GLN A 809 34.59 13.18 -4.72
C GLN A 809 33.48 12.11 -4.77
N ASN A 810 33.80 10.91 -5.29
CA ASN A 810 32.87 9.78 -5.28
C ASN A 810 32.40 9.48 -3.86
N ASN A 811 31.09 9.31 -3.70
CA ASN A 811 30.45 9.30 -2.40
C ASN A 811 29.88 7.92 -2.09
N ASP A 812 30.77 7.05 -1.64
CA ASP A 812 30.43 5.71 -1.17
C ASP A 812 30.14 5.75 0.34
N GLY A 813 29.13 5.02 0.79
CA GLY A 813 28.73 5.06 2.19
C GLY A 813 27.94 3.85 2.65
N PHE A 814 28.23 3.40 3.87
CA PHE A 814 27.42 2.43 4.59
C PHE A 814 26.31 3.14 5.37
N ILE A 815 25.09 2.64 5.23
CA ILE A 815 23.91 3.14 5.91
C ILE A 815 23.25 1.96 6.62
N PHE A 816 22.98 2.09 7.91
CA PHE A 816 22.26 1.09 8.67
C PHE A 816 21.02 1.72 9.29
N ASN A 817 19.86 1.16 8.93
CA ASN A 817 18.60 1.51 9.55
C ASN A 817 18.06 0.31 10.32
N SER A 818 17.52 0.57 11.50
CA SER A 818 16.73 -0.41 12.24
C SER A 818 15.54 0.28 12.89
N ASN A 819 14.40 -0.38 12.86
CA ASN A 819 13.25 0.04 13.66
C ASN A 819 12.56 -1.21 14.20
N GLY A 820 11.85 -1.03 15.30
CA GLY A 820 11.12 -2.13 15.89
C GLY A 820 10.36 -1.73 17.14
N GLY A 821 9.53 -2.67 17.56
CA GLY A 821 8.76 -2.59 18.80
C GLY A 821 8.96 -3.86 19.61
N MET A 822 9.07 -3.70 20.92
CA MET A 822 9.03 -4.81 21.88
C MET A 822 7.95 -4.52 22.91
N SER A 823 7.19 -5.54 23.27
CA SER A 823 6.12 -5.45 24.27
C SER A 823 6.14 -6.67 25.18
N TYR A 824 5.91 -6.44 26.47
CA TYR A 824 5.67 -7.51 27.42
C TYR A 824 4.32 -7.31 28.11
N TYR A 825 3.48 -8.33 28.03
CA TYR A 825 2.16 -8.36 28.65
C TYR A 825 2.24 -9.05 30.01
N PHE A 826 2.12 -8.26 31.09
CA PHE A 826 2.09 -8.76 32.46
C PHE A 826 0.70 -9.25 32.87
N PRO A 827 0.61 -10.11 33.90
CA PRO A 827 -0.63 -10.33 34.63
C PRO A 827 -1.24 -9.00 35.11
N ALA A 828 -2.55 -8.98 35.37
CA ALA A 828 -3.30 -7.78 35.75
C ALA A 828 -3.38 -6.65 34.68
N LYS A 829 -3.27 -7.02 33.40
CA LYS A 829 -3.57 -6.13 32.25
C LYS A 829 -2.63 -4.93 32.12
N VAL A 830 -1.38 -5.12 32.53
CA VAL A 830 -0.30 -4.14 32.38
C VAL A 830 0.56 -4.54 31.19
N LYS A 831 0.89 -3.58 30.32
CA LYS A 831 1.77 -3.74 29.17
C LYS A 831 2.93 -2.77 29.29
N LEU A 832 4.15 -3.30 29.31
CA LEU A 832 5.36 -2.51 29.06
C LEU A 832 5.68 -2.60 27.57
N TYR A 833 6.06 -1.50 26.97
CA TYR A 833 6.49 -1.50 25.58
C TYR A 833 7.59 -0.48 25.33
N VAL A 834 8.36 -0.73 24.27
CA VAL A 834 9.36 0.19 23.75
C VAL A 834 9.32 0.13 22.24
N ASN A 835 9.20 1.30 21.61
CA ASN A 835 9.42 1.43 20.18
C ASN A 835 10.74 2.14 19.98
N TYR A 836 11.47 1.77 18.94
CA TYR A 836 12.73 2.41 18.62
C TYR A 836 12.92 2.60 17.13
N THR A 837 13.72 3.61 16.81
CA THR A 837 14.26 3.88 15.48
C THR A 837 15.73 4.18 15.64
N TYR A 838 16.57 3.48 14.89
CA TYR A 838 18.01 3.69 14.84
C TYR A 838 18.43 3.94 13.40
N THR A 839 19.14 5.03 13.19
CA THR A 839 19.70 5.40 11.88
C THR A 839 21.16 5.76 12.06
N TYR A 840 22.00 5.06 11.30
CA TYR A 840 23.43 5.33 11.20
C TYR A 840 23.81 5.55 9.74
N GLN A 841 24.53 6.63 9.47
CA GLN A 841 25.18 6.88 8.19
C GLN A 841 26.66 7.14 8.44
N ALA A 842 27.51 6.33 7.81
CA ALA A 842 28.95 6.51 7.87
C ALA A 842 29.37 7.86 7.25
N PRO A 843 30.48 8.45 7.71
CA PRO A 843 31.13 9.53 6.98
C PRO A 843 31.42 9.13 5.54
N THR A 844 31.38 10.12 4.66
CA THR A 844 31.76 9.98 3.25
C THR A 844 32.78 11.05 2.89
N GLU A 845 33.35 10.97 1.67
CA GLU A 845 34.31 12.00 1.20
C GLU A 845 33.69 13.41 1.18
N ALA A 846 32.43 13.53 0.76
CA ALA A 846 31.72 14.81 0.73
C ALA A 846 31.17 15.25 2.10
N LEU A 847 30.78 14.31 2.97
CA LEU A 847 30.17 14.59 4.27
C LEU A 847 30.94 13.88 5.38
N LYS A 848 31.97 14.56 5.90
CA LYS A 848 32.92 13.99 6.88
C LYS A 848 32.32 13.71 8.26
N GLU A 849 31.19 14.34 8.61
CA GLU A 849 30.49 14.06 9.86
C GLU A 849 29.65 12.79 9.76
N LYS A 850 29.82 11.85 10.71
CA LYS A 850 28.89 10.72 10.84
C LYS A 850 27.51 11.21 11.28
N PHE A 851 26.46 10.50 10.88
CA PHE A 851 25.13 10.68 11.45
C PHE A 851 24.74 9.42 12.22
N ASP A 852 24.27 9.61 13.46
CA ASP A 852 24.01 8.53 14.41
C ASP A 852 22.87 9.00 15.34
N GLN A 853 21.71 8.36 15.21
CA GLN A 853 20.52 8.71 15.95
C GLN A 853 19.80 7.45 16.42
N PHE A 854 19.55 7.38 17.73
CA PHE A 854 18.76 6.34 18.37
C PHE A 854 17.58 6.95 19.10
N LEU A 855 16.40 6.87 18.50
CA LEU A 855 15.15 7.31 19.10
C LEU A 855 14.52 6.13 19.82
N VAL A 856 14.18 6.33 21.10
CA VAL A 856 13.58 5.30 21.96
C VAL A 856 12.35 5.88 22.64
N HIS A 857 11.19 5.27 22.41
CA HIS A 857 9.88 5.72 22.88
C HIS A 857 9.25 4.66 23.80
N PRO A 858 9.67 4.55 25.07
CA PRO A 858 9.12 3.60 26.01
C PRO A 858 7.73 4.04 26.52
N GLY A 859 6.94 3.07 26.94
CA GLY A 859 5.66 3.32 27.58
C GLY A 859 5.16 2.19 28.46
N VAL A 860 4.23 2.55 29.35
CA VAL A 860 3.54 1.64 30.25
C VAL A 860 2.06 1.92 30.16
N SER A 861 1.28 0.92 29.75
CA SER A 861 -0.17 1.01 29.73
C SER A 861 -0.82 0.01 30.69
N LYS A 862 -1.96 0.41 31.25
CA LYS A 862 -2.81 -0.42 32.10
C LYS A 862 -4.26 -0.30 31.66
N LYS A 863 -4.92 -1.44 31.44
CA LYS A 863 -6.34 -1.49 31.13
C LYS A 863 -7.16 -1.66 32.42
N PHE A 864 -8.30 -0.98 32.47
CA PHE A 864 -9.26 -0.92 33.58
C PHE A 864 -10.64 -1.39 33.12
N LEU A 865 -11.57 -1.50 34.08
CA LEU A 865 -12.93 -2.00 33.90
C LEU A 865 -12.99 -3.50 33.52
N LYS A 866 -14.14 -4.13 33.79
CA LYS A 866 -14.38 -5.55 33.43
C LYS A 866 -14.29 -5.77 31.92
N ASN A 867 -14.59 -4.73 31.14
CA ASN A 867 -14.59 -4.78 29.68
C ASN A 867 -13.30 -4.26 29.03
N GLU A 868 -12.30 -3.83 29.81
CA GLU A 868 -11.01 -3.31 29.29
C GLU A 868 -11.12 -2.06 28.40
N SER A 869 -12.25 -1.36 28.48
CA SER A 869 -12.53 -0.19 27.64
C SER A 869 -11.74 1.05 28.04
N LEU A 870 -11.31 1.14 29.29
CA LEU A 870 -10.56 2.30 29.81
C LEU A 870 -9.09 1.92 29.94
N MET A 871 -8.20 2.75 29.43
CA MET A 871 -6.74 2.56 29.50
C MET A 871 -6.07 3.84 29.97
N LEU A 872 -5.14 3.69 30.92
CA LEU A 872 -4.16 4.71 31.28
C LEU A 872 -2.83 4.32 30.63
N ASP A 873 -2.19 5.26 29.96
CA ASP A 873 -0.95 5.04 29.22
C ASP A 873 0.04 6.17 29.52
N PHE A 874 1.20 5.82 30.05
CA PHE A 874 2.30 6.73 30.28
C PHE A 874 3.39 6.48 29.24
N THR A 875 3.78 7.52 28.51
CA THR A 875 4.75 7.43 27.42
C THR A 875 5.83 8.47 27.52
N VAL A 876 7.04 8.09 27.12
CA VAL A 876 8.14 9.03 26.90
C VAL A 876 8.38 9.10 25.40
N ASN A 877 8.28 10.30 24.83
CA ASN A 877 8.75 10.54 23.48
C ASN A 877 10.25 10.78 23.54
N ASP A 878 11.03 10.05 22.74
CA ASP A 878 12.48 10.21 22.60
C ASP A 878 13.23 10.31 23.94
N LEU A 879 13.34 9.19 24.65
CA LEU A 879 14.00 9.08 25.95
C LEU A 879 15.43 9.63 25.95
N LEU A 880 16.14 9.47 24.83
CA LEU A 880 17.55 9.87 24.66
C LEU A 880 17.70 11.33 24.21
N ASN A 881 16.60 12.01 23.85
CA ASN A 881 16.57 13.39 23.39
C ASN A 881 17.50 13.62 22.17
N GLN A 882 17.47 12.71 21.20
CA GLN A 882 18.30 12.74 20.00
C GLN A 882 17.54 13.17 18.73
N ASN A 883 16.24 13.46 18.81
CA ASN A 883 15.46 13.92 17.67
C ASN A 883 15.78 15.39 17.34
N THR A 884 16.60 15.60 16.31
CA THR A 884 17.06 16.93 15.85
C THR A 884 16.57 17.28 14.44
N GLY A 885 15.55 16.59 13.92
CA GLY A 885 14.94 16.91 12.63
C GLY A 885 15.96 16.93 11.49
N PHE A 886 16.62 15.79 11.25
CA PHE A 886 17.78 15.71 10.37
C PHE A 886 17.45 15.07 9.03
N SER A 887 17.97 15.65 7.94
CA SER A 887 17.97 15.00 6.63
C SER A 887 19.27 15.25 5.87
N ARG A 888 19.70 14.25 5.10
CA ARG A 888 20.78 14.35 4.13
C ARG A 888 20.27 13.88 2.78
N SER A 889 20.62 14.61 1.74
CA SER A 889 20.30 14.26 0.36
C SER A 889 21.42 14.67 -0.55
N ASN A 890 21.71 13.83 -1.53
CA ASN A 890 22.70 14.11 -2.56
C ASN A 890 21.99 14.13 -3.91
N SER A 891 22.22 15.16 -4.72
CA SER A 891 21.64 15.33 -6.04
C SER A 891 22.68 15.89 -6.99
N ASN A 892 23.06 15.10 -7.98
CA ASN A 892 24.10 15.43 -8.95
C ASN A 892 25.44 15.81 -8.29
N THR A 893 25.77 17.10 -8.29
CA THR A 893 26.97 17.69 -7.67
C THR A 893 26.69 18.32 -6.30
N PHE A 894 25.43 18.35 -5.86
CA PHE A 894 25.00 18.96 -4.61
C PHE A 894 24.88 17.92 -3.51
N PHE A 895 25.48 18.21 -2.36
CA PHE A 895 25.33 17.50 -1.09
C PHE A 895 24.65 18.44 -0.12
N ILE A 896 23.51 18.04 0.43
CA ILE A 896 22.68 18.90 1.28
C ILE A 896 22.44 18.18 2.60
N GLN A 897 22.70 18.89 3.70
CA GLN A 897 22.34 18.51 5.05
C GLN A 897 21.39 19.57 5.62
N ARG A 898 20.28 19.12 6.20
CA ARG A 898 19.32 19.99 6.90
C ARG A 898 19.13 19.54 8.33
N ARG A 899 18.99 20.51 9.23
CA ARG A 899 18.61 20.34 10.64
C ARG A 899 17.42 21.25 10.89
N SER A 900 16.38 20.74 11.52
CA SER A 900 15.14 21.48 11.73
C SER A 900 14.64 21.33 13.16
N ASP A 901 13.99 22.37 13.66
CA ASP A 901 13.24 22.28 14.90
C ASP A 901 12.12 21.24 14.75
N THR A 902 12.04 20.33 15.70
CA THR A 902 11.07 19.24 15.72
C THR A 902 10.68 18.89 17.15
N ILE A 903 9.68 18.04 17.33
CA ILE A 903 9.22 17.56 18.63
C ILE A 903 10.32 16.70 19.26
N ARG A 904 10.88 17.20 20.38
CA ARG A 904 11.96 16.55 21.14
C ARG A 904 11.39 15.67 22.27
N ARG A 905 12.18 15.45 23.32
CA ARG A 905 11.78 14.67 24.48
C ARG A 905 10.62 15.32 25.22
N TYR A 906 9.57 14.54 25.49
CA TYR A 906 8.51 14.90 26.42
C TYR A 906 7.94 13.66 27.10
N TYR A 907 7.33 13.86 28.25
CA TYR A 907 6.64 12.80 29.00
C TYR A 907 5.15 13.07 28.92
N MET A 908 4.32 12.06 28.69
CA MET A 908 2.89 12.25 28.52
C MET A 908 2.09 11.16 29.22
N LEU A 909 1.05 11.59 29.93
CA LEU A 909 0.03 10.71 30.48
C LEU A 909 -1.23 10.83 29.63
N LYS A 910 -1.75 9.69 29.18
CA LYS A 910 -2.94 9.58 28.34
C LYS A 910 -4.00 8.73 29.03
N VAL A 911 -5.23 9.18 28.94
CA VAL A 911 -6.42 8.39 29.28
C VAL A 911 -7.18 8.16 27.98
N SER A 912 -7.48 6.90 27.67
CA SER A 912 -8.31 6.55 26.53
C SER A 912 -9.47 5.65 26.93
N TRP A 913 -10.65 5.93 26.40
CA TRP A 913 -11.87 5.17 26.63
C TRP A 913 -12.53 4.77 25.31
N ASP A 914 -12.49 3.47 25.00
CA ASP A 914 -13.18 2.85 23.86
C ASP A 914 -14.58 2.41 24.30
N PHE A 915 -15.64 3.09 23.89
CA PHE A 915 -17.02 2.73 24.26
C PHE A 915 -17.77 2.06 23.13
N THR A 916 -18.66 1.13 23.48
CA THR A 916 -19.55 0.44 22.53
C THR A 916 -20.87 0.14 23.22
N LYS A 917 -21.99 0.45 22.55
CA LYS A 917 -23.34 0.16 22.99
C LYS A 917 -24.13 -0.39 21.81
N MET A 918 -24.64 -1.61 21.96
CA MET A 918 -25.53 -2.22 20.98
C MET A 918 -26.97 -1.97 21.39
N PHE A 919 -27.83 -1.68 20.43
CA PHE A 919 -29.25 -1.50 20.66
C PHE A 919 -29.95 -2.81 20.30
N VAL A 920 -30.60 -3.45 21.28
CA VAL A 920 -31.49 -4.58 21.03
C VAL A 920 -32.76 -4.00 20.42
N ASN A 921 -33.22 -4.60 19.31
CA ASN A 921 -34.52 -4.25 18.74
C ASN A 921 -35.66 -4.82 19.58
#